data_AF-A0A8B9AEQ2-F1
#
_entry.id   AF-A0A8B9AEQ2-F1
#
_cell.length_a   1.000
_cell.length_b   1.000
_cell.length_c   1.000
_cell.angle_alpha   90.00
_cell.angle_beta   90.00
_cell.angle_gamma   90.00
#
_symmetry.space_group_name_H-M   'P 1'
#
loop_
_entity.id
_entity.type
_entity.pdbx_description
1 polymer ?
#
loop_
_entity_poly.entity_id
_entity_poly.type
_entity_poly.pdbx_seq_one_letter_code
_entity_poly.pdbx_strand_id
1 'polypeptide(L)'
;MESLECLVERVKEEVFSPSADVRAFLPSSAYETAWVAMIPDPERRSCPMFPNCLIWVLHNQNHGGSWGELDLTIDHLTATLASVIVLKTWSVGSMNIEEGLKFLHAHTEKVLMKHHGGIPRWFAIIFPGMLELAKAKGLEVFPQGYTGVVEDIFNEREKIFKMEETSCGGHHLPLSLYLEALPAIYRGKHEDILKHKREDGSLFHSPSATACAFMITGDGDCKEYLEAIVQRCGHGVPPAYPVDQDLIKLCMMDHLMRLGCGEHFTKEIGDAMDHIYWNWVTEELQPSNVHDLPLQIFKDFLTFQLLRKHGHRISPERCCWFMRDPQMLLHIEENYQDFLGAMYAVYIATHLMFPEEPEFENAKTFSKKILQKGLPGKDVKDHPSALSDLQEEIEHELKHLWLARMDHLEHRTYIERTKGYNIWIGKSSSCRLTCSDDIIQLAIKNFMTRQSVYRTELEELKRWSKDTGLANMGFGRENTSYCYFVAATPIFLLLDSEVRKIIAKSAILVTVADDFFDEHGSLDELQCLTQAVQRWEGEGLSGHSKVIFETLDDLVCDIALKIFNQQGHDMKTLLQDFWREAFDVWLTESEWSRIKHAPSIDEYLRVGTLSIAIQAMYLPACYLASPKHPQSSSGTRYSKITKLLMLSTRLLNDIQSYEKEMKDGKLNMVPLYLKANPEANIEDSIAYIQNKLERFEKQLLEITMVDSNAEVPKEWKQIHLCALKGFQMLFNTFNAFDSPTALLQDITMAFYEPLAMDSQRMLLPTFVLNAHESIKENTGRLMDDSSKKEVKTQGQLQGMNGKIVYNSRAIPSKIKQSLYYVRPKCLLGLRRPSSCMFLAVPPNSPSPLLKM
;
A
#
# COMPACT_ATOMS: atom_id res chain seq x y z
N MET A 1 -25.55 -13.25 3.28
CA MET A 1 -24.16 -12.77 3.40
C MET A 1 -23.31 -13.95 3.82
N GLU A 2 -22.33 -14.29 3.00
CA GLU A 2 -21.40 -15.40 3.24
C GLU A 2 -20.49 -15.12 4.44
N SER A 3 -19.96 -16.13 5.14
CA SER A 3 -19.11 -15.95 6.33
C SER A 3 -17.67 -15.55 5.95
N LEU A 4 -16.93 -14.88 6.87
CA LEU A 4 -15.54 -14.46 6.62
C LEU A 4 -14.65 -15.69 6.44
N GLU A 5 -14.85 -16.71 7.27
CA GLU A 5 -14.17 -18.00 7.21
C GLU A 5 -14.33 -18.71 5.86
N CYS A 6 -15.52 -18.63 5.25
CA CYS A 6 -15.75 -19.27 3.95
C CYS A 6 -14.96 -18.58 2.82
N LEU A 7 -14.83 -17.25 2.87
CA LEU A 7 -13.98 -16.49 1.95
C LEU A 7 -12.50 -16.82 2.15
N VAL A 8 -12.05 -16.95 3.41
CA VAL A 8 -10.66 -17.34 3.73
C VAL A 8 -10.32 -18.71 3.12
N GLU A 9 -11.17 -19.71 3.30
CA GLU A 9 -10.91 -21.06 2.76
C GLU A 9 -10.89 -21.09 1.23
N ARG A 10 -11.75 -20.31 0.55
CA ARG A 10 -11.69 -20.23 -0.92
C ARG A 10 -10.44 -19.55 -1.44
N VAL A 11 -10.07 -18.41 -0.87
CA VAL A 11 -8.83 -17.71 -1.24
C VAL A 11 -7.62 -18.59 -0.94
N LYS A 12 -7.66 -19.37 0.15
CA LYS A 12 -6.62 -20.34 0.48
C LYS A 12 -6.49 -21.42 -0.60
N GLU A 13 -7.58 -22.01 -1.04
CA GLU A 13 -7.57 -22.99 -2.13
C GLU A 13 -7.12 -22.37 -3.46
N GLU A 14 -7.50 -21.12 -3.73
CA GLU A 14 -7.16 -20.42 -4.96
C GLU A 14 -5.68 -20.05 -5.05
N VAL A 15 -5.07 -19.60 -3.95
CA VAL A 15 -3.71 -19.02 -3.96
C VAL A 15 -2.64 -20.02 -3.49
N PHE A 16 -2.96 -20.87 -2.51
CA PHE A 16 -1.96 -21.67 -1.79
C PHE A 16 -2.11 -23.19 -2.01
N SER A 17 -3.17 -23.67 -2.68
CA SER A 17 -3.35 -25.09 -2.94
C SER A 17 -2.27 -25.65 -3.86
N PRO A 18 -1.73 -26.86 -3.62
CA PRO A 18 -0.76 -27.49 -4.53
C PRO A 18 -1.30 -27.71 -5.95
N SER A 19 -2.63 -27.80 -6.11
CA SER A 19 -3.32 -27.89 -7.39
C SER A 19 -3.74 -26.54 -7.98
N ALA A 20 -3.47 -25.42 -7.29
CA ALA A 20 -3.80 -24.10 -7.79
C ALA A 20 -3.03 -23.79 -9.07
N ASP A 21 -3.75 -23.41 -10.12
CA ASP A 21 -3.12 -22.86 -11.32
C ASP A 21 -2.84 -21.37 -11.11
N VAL A 22 -1.68 -21.06 -10.53
CA VAL A 22 -1.24 -19.67 -10.32
C VAL A 22 -1.21 -18.84 -11.61
N ARG A 23 -1.17 -19.47 -12.79
CA ARG A 23 -1.20 -18.76 -14.07
C ARG A 23 -2.59 -18.20 -14.38
N ALA A 24 -3.64 -18.65 -13.70
CA ALA A 24 -4.98 -18.09 -13.82
C ALA A 24 -5.06 -16.61 -13.38
N PHE A 25 -4.10 -16.15 -12.56
CA PHE A 25 -3.96 -14.74 -12.18
C PHE A 25 -3.35 -13.86 -13.28
N LEU A 26 -2.82 -14.44 -14.37
CA LEU A 26 -2.30 -13.64 -15.48
C LEU A 26 -3.45 -13.05 -16.31
N PRO A 27 -3.43 -11.73 -16.58
CA PRO A 27 -4.47 -11.11 -17.38
C PRO A 27 -4.36 -11.55 -18.84
N SER A 28 -5.49 -11.58 -19.54
CA SER A 28 -5.51 -11.72 -21.00
C SER A 28 -5.27 -10.37 -21.67
N SER A 29 -4.32 -10.30 -22.60
CA SER A 29 -4.04 -9.09 -23.38
C SER A 29 -4.80 -9.13 -24.69
N ALA A 30 -5.67 -8.15 -24.90
CA ALA A 30 -6.38 -8.02 -26.17
C ALA A 30 -5.45 -7.70 -27.34
N TYR A 31 -4.40 -6.91 -27.11
CA TYR A 31 -3.38 -6.61 -28.12
C TYR A 31 -2.66 -7.87 -28.59
N GLU A 32 -2.15 -8.66 -27.64
CA GLU A 32 -1.41 -9.89 -27.91
C GLU A 32 -2.32 -10.95 -28.55
N THR A 33 -3.54 -11.11 -28.01
CA THR A 33 -4.54 -12.06 -28.53
C THR A 33 -4.96 -11.72 -29.95
N ALA A 34 -5.11 -10.43 -30.28
CA ALA A 34 -5.40 -10.01 -31.63
C ALA A 34 -4.28 -10.38 -32.61
N TRP A 35 -3.02 -10.20 -32.23
CA TRP A 35 -1.87 -10.59 -33.06
C TRP A 35 -1.78 -12.10 -33.28
N VAL A 36 -1.98 -12.90 -32.24
CA VAL A 36 -2.04 -14.38 -32.37
C VAL A 36 -3.20 -14.79 -33.28
N ALA A 37 -4.36 -14.12 -33.18
CA ALA A 37 -5.51 -14.37 -34.04
C ALA A 37 -5.29 -13.93 -35.51
N MET A 38 -4.29 -13.10 -35.83
CA MET A 38 -3.99 -12.72 -37.22
C MET A 38 -3.26 -13.81 -38.02
N ILE A 39 -2.72 -14.83 -37.35
CA ILE A 39 -1.92 -15.88 -37.99
C ILE A 39 -2.82 -16.72 -38.92
N PRO A 40 -2.53 -16.78 -40.24
CA PRO A 40 -3.28 -17.61 -41.15
C PRO A 40 -2.93 -19.09 -40.99
N ASP A 41 -3.93 -19.96 -41.12
CA ASP A 41 -3.70 -21.40 -41.14
C ASP A 41 -2.81 -21.78 -42.35
N PRO A 42 -1.70 -22.54 -42.14
CA PRO A 42 -0.78 -22.91 -43.22
C PRO A 42 -1.44 -23.69 -44.36
N GLU A 43 -2.44 -24.51 -44.06
CA GLU A 43 -3.18 -25.35 -45.03
C GLU A 43 -4.40 -24.61 -45.61
N ARG A 44 -5.04 -23.75 -44.80
CA ARG A 44 -6.25 -23.01 -45.15
C ARG A 44 -6.09 -21.52 -44.87
N ARG A 45 -5.37 -20.82 -45.75
CA ARG A 45 -5.07 -19.39 -45.60
C ARG A 45 -6.28 -18.45 -45.44
N SER A 46 -7.50 -18.92 -45.71
CA SER A 46 -8.75 -18.19 -45.50
C SER A 46 -9.30 -18.26 -44.07
N CYS A 47 -8.69 -19.03 -43.16
CA CYS A 47 -9.07 -19.07 -41.75
C CYS A 47 -7.86 -18.84 -40.83
N PRO A 48 -8.09 -18.35 -39.59
CA PRO A 48 -7.02 -18.22 -38.60
C PRO A 48 -6.53 -19.60 -38.14
N MET A 49 -5.23 -19.70 -37.88
CA MET A 49 -4.62 -20.86 -37.25
C MET A 49 -5.16 -21.08 -35.82
N PHE A 50 -5.45 -19.99 -35.10
CA PHE A 50 -5.97 -20.00 -33.73
C PHE A 50 -7.38 -19.38 -33.66
N PRO A 51 -8.44 -20.12 -34.05
CA PRO A 51 -9.81 -19.58 -34.10
C PRO A 51 -10.35 -19.15 -32.74
N ASN A 52 -9.92 -19.79 -31.64
CA ASN A 52 -10.35 -19.44 -30.29
C ASN A 52 -9.91 -18.02 -29.89
N CYS A 53 -8.73 -17.57 -30.33
CA CYS A 53 -8.27 -16.20 -30.09
C CYS A 53 -9.16 -15.17 -30.82
N LEU A 54 -9.58 -15.48 -32.05
CA LEU A 54 -10.52 -14.61 -32.80
C LEU A 54 -11.90 -14.55 -32.13
N ILE A 55 -12.41 -15.70 -31.67
CA ILE A 55 -13.68 -15.77 -30.93
C ILE A 55 -13.59 -14.98 -29.62
N TRP A 56 -12.45 -15.05 -28.94
CA TRP A 56 -12.22 -14.26 -27.74
C TRP A 56 -12.29 -12.76 -28.04
N VAL A 57 -11.64 -12.27 -29.10
CA VAL A 57 -11.70 -10.84 -29.48
C VAL A 57 -13.14 -10.42 -29.77
N LEU A 58 -13.94 -11.25 -30.45
CA LEU A 58 -15.35 -10.94 -30.73
C LEU A 58 -16.21 -10.74 -29.47
N HIS A 59 -15.94 -11.50 -28.41
CA HIS A 59 -16.77 -11.52 -27.20
C HIS A 59 -16.27 -10.64 -26.05
N ASN A 60 -15.05 -10.09 -26.14
CA ASN A 60 -14.43 -9.30 -25.07
C ASN A 60 -14.30 -7.81 -25.41
N GLN A 61 -15.23 -7.27 -26.22
CA GLN A 61 -15.33 -5.83 -26.43
C GLN A 61 -16.09 -5.17 -25.28
N ASN A 62 -15.54 -4.10 -24.71
CA ASN A 62 -16.19 -3.32 -23.66
C ASN A 62 -17.43 -2.59 -24.20
N HIS A 63 -18.38 -2.26 -23.31
CA HIS A 63 -19.61 -1.53 -23.66
C HIS A 63 -19.39 -0.17 -24.35
N GLY A 64 -18.19 0.42 -24.24
CA GLY A 64 -17.78 1.66 -24.90
C GLY A 64 -17.06 1.46 -26.24
N GLY A 65 -17.00 0.23 -26.77
CA GLY A 65 -16.36 -0.10 -28.05
C GLY A 65 -14.87 -0.41 -27.97
N SER A 66 -14.22 -0.21 -26.81
CA SER A 66 -12.80 -0.50 -26.62
C SER A 66 -12.51 -1.97 -26.32
N TRP A 67 -11.24 -2.36 -26.45
CA TRP A 67 -10.67 -3.56 -25.85
C TRP A 67 -9.56 -3.15 -24.88
N GLY A 68 -9.43 -3.90 -23.78
CA GLY A 68 -8.54 -3.58 -22.65
C GLY A 68 -9.31 -3.54 -21.33
N GLU A 69 -8.63 -3.16 -20.25
CA GLU A 69 -9.23 -3.00 -18.93
C GLU A 69 -10.25 -1.81 -18.87
N LEU A 70 -10.70 -1.40 -17.68
CA LEU A 70 -11.80 -0.42 -17.55
C LEU A 70 -11.34 1.06 -17.64
N ASP A 71 -10.05 1.36 -17.44
CA ASP A 71 -9.55 2.73 -17.38
C ASP A 71 -9.08 3.26 -18.74
N LEU A 72 -9.48 4.46 -19.14
CA LEU A 72 -9.09 5.01 -20.43
C LEU A 72 -7.60 5.42 -20.49
N THR A 73 -6.73 4.51 -20.95
CA THR A 73 -5.28 4.71 -21.13
C THR A 73 -4.83 4.60 -22.60
N ILE A 74 -3.57 4.90 -22.88
CA ILE A 74 -2.94 4.67 -24.19
C ILE A 74 -2.96 3.19 -24.62
N ASP A 75 -2.96 2.25 -23.67
CA ASP A 75 -3.02 0.80 -23.94
C ASP A 75 -4.33 0.41 -24.63
N HIS A 76 -5.42 1.12 -24.32
CA HIS A 76 -6.73 0.89 -24.94
C HIS A 76 -6.73 1.25 -26.41
N LEU A 77 -5.96 2.26 -26.80
CA LEU A 77 -5.87 2.67 -28.19
C LEU A 77 -5.18 1.58 -29.02
N THR A 78 -4.07 1.04 -28.55
CA THR A 78 -3.34 -0.03 -29.25
C THR A 78 -4.11 -1.35 -29.22
N ALA A 79 -4.69 -1.74 -28.09
CA ALA A 79 -5.51 -2.95 -27.97
C ALA A 79 -6.76 -2.91 -28.85
N THR A 80 -7.49 -1.79 -28.86
CA THR A 80 -8.67 -1.60 -29.72
C THR A 80 -8.28 -1.61 -31.19
N LEU A 81 -7.20 -0.93 -31.56
CA LEU A 81 -6.73 -0.89 -32.93
C LEU A 81 -6.32 -2.28 -33.43
N ALA A 82 -5.56 -3.05 -32.64
CA ALA A 82 -5.20 -4.43 -32.96
C ALA A 82 -6.45 -5.32 -33.15
N SER A 83 -7.42 -5.20 -32.24
CA SER A 83 -8.67 -5.96 -32.25
C SER A 83 -9.51 -5.65 -33.50
N VAL A 84 -9.65 -4.38 -33.86
CA VAL A 84 -10.37 -3.98 -35.08
C VAL A 84 -9.66 -4.50 -36.35
N ILE A 85 -8.32 -4.46 -36.39
CA ILE A 85 -7.53 -4.96 -37.52
C ILE A 85 -7.74 -6.46 -37.73
N VAL A 86 -7.73 -7.27 -36.66
CA VAL A 86 -7.90 -8.72 -36.80
C VAL A 86 -9.31 -9.09 -37.24
N LEU A 87 -10.34 -8.41 -36.70
CA LEU A 87 -11.73 -8.58 -37.12
C LEU A 87 -11.92 -8.23 -38.59
N LYS A 88 -11.31 -7.12 -39.04
CA LYS A 88 -11.30 -6.72 -40.44
C LYS A 88 -10.57 -7.72 -41.34
N THR A 89 -9.43 -8.26 -40.88
CA THR A 89 -8.63 -9.23 -41.62
C THR A 89 -9.44 -10.49 -41.96
N TRP A 90 -10.26 -10.96 -41.02
CA TRP A 90 -11.11 -12.14 -41.21
C TRP A 90 -12.54 -11.82 -41.68
N SER A 91 -12.87 -10.54 -41.91
CA SER A 91 -14.21 -10.08 -42.31
C SER A 91 -15.34 -10.54 -41.37
N VAL A 92 -15.11 -10.46 -40.06
CA VAL A 92 -16.07 -10.81 -39.00
C VAL A 92 -16.32 -9.62 -38.06
N GLY A 93 -17.41 -9.65 -37.30
CA GLY A 93 -17.67 -8.66 -36.24
C GLY A 93 -17.85 -7.23 -36.74
N SER A 94 -18.65 -6.99 -37.79
CA SER A 94 -18.83 -5.65 -38.38
C SER A 94 -19.32 -4.60 -37.37
N MET A 95 -20.22 -4.98 -36.45
CA MET A 95 -20.66 -4.10 -35.37
C MET A 95 -19.53 -3.78 -34.40
N ASN A 96 -18.72 -4.78 -34.03
CA ASN A 96 -17.58 -4.58 -33.16
C ASN A 96 -16.55 -3.61 -33.78
N ILE A 97 -16.29 -3.75 -35.09
CA ILE A 97 -15.43 -2.84 -35.85
C ILE A 97 -15.98 -1.40 -35.81
N GLU A 98 -17.28 -1.23 -36.05
CA GLU A 98 -17.91 0.11 -36.04
C GLU A 98 -17.78 0.78 -34.66
N GLU A 99 -18.08 0.06 -33.58
CA GLU A 99 -17.96 0.58 -32.21
C GLU A 99 -16.51 0.84 -31.81
N GLY A 100 -15.56 -0.01 -32.23
CA GLY A 100 -14.13 0.21 -32.01
C GLY A 100 -13.60 1.44 -32.71
N LEU A 101 -14.04 1.70 -33.94
CA LEU A 101 -13.69 2.93 -34.67
C LEU A 101 -14.29 4.17 -34.01
N LYS A 102 -15.56 4.12 -33.58
CA LYS A 102 -16.20 5.22 -32.82
C LYS A 102 -15.40 5.53 -31.54
N PHE A 103 -14.96 4.50 -30.82
CA PHE A 103 -14.12 4.66 -29.65
C PHE A 103 -12.82 5.39 -29.97
N LEU A 104 -12.08 4.90 -30.98
CA LEU A 104 -10.80 5.50 -31.40
C LEU A 104 -10.97 6.97 -31.81
N HIS A 105 -12.01 7.30 -32.58
CA HIS A 105 -12.31 8.69 -32.97
C HIS A 105 -12.59 9.59 -31.76
N ALA A 106 -13.38 9.10 -30.81
CA ALA A 106 -13.84 9.91 -29.69
C ALA A 106 -12.77 10.15 -28.60
N HIS A 107 -11.75 9.29 -28.53
CA HIS A 107 -10.82 9.25 -27.40
C HIS A 107 -9.34 9.43 -27.74
N THR A 108 -8.88 9.13 -28.96
CA THR A 108 -7.44 9.19 -29.29
C THR A 108 -6.81 10.53 -28.92
N GLU A 109 -7.36 11.64 -29.41
CA GLU A 109 -6.82 12.97 -29.13
C GLU A 109 -6.85 13.32 -27.64
N LYS A 110 -7.95 12.99 -26.95
CA LYS A 110 -8.12 13.27 -25.52
C LYS A 110 -7.12 12.51 -24.66
N VAL A 111 -6.86 11.25 -24.98
CA VAL A 111 -5.91 10.41 -24.24
C VAL A 111 -4.49 10.89 -24.49
N LEU A 112 -4.13 11.19 -25.73
CA LEU A 112 -2.80 11.66 -26.09
C LEU A 112 -2.50 13.05 -25.50
N MET A 113 -3.47 13.96 -25.50
CA MET A 113 -3.30 15.29 -24.89
C MET A 113 -3.09 15.22 -23.37
N LYS A 114 -3.59 14.20 -22.67
CA LYS A 114 -3.35 14.04 -21.22
C LYS A 114 -1.90 13.67 -20.88
N HIS A 115 -1.16 13.07 -21.81
CA HIS A 115 0.24 12.69 -21.62
C HIS A 115 1.20 13.85 -21.91
N HIS A 116 1.14 14.91 -21.09
CA HIS A 116 2.06 16.06 -21.20
C HIS A 116 3.52 15.75 -20.81
N GLY A 117 3.77 14.61 -20.13
CA GLY A 117 5.10 14.17 -19.69
C GLY A 117 5.94 13.41 -20.73
N GLY A 118 5.51 13.40 -22.00
CA GLY A 118 6.12 12.63 -23.08
C GLY A 118 5.46 11.26 -23.27
N ILE A 119 5.29 10.88 -24.54
CA ILE A 119 4.67 9.61 -24.93
C ILE A 119 5.70 8.48 -24.73
N PRO A 120 5.32 7.34 -24.11
CA PRO A 120 6.25 6.23 -23.92
C PRO A 120 6.83 5.72 -25.23
N ARG A 121 8.13 5.35 -25.22
CA ARG A 121 8.86 4.85 -26.39
C ARG A 121 8.10 3.73 -27.11
N TRP A 122 7.61 2.75 -26.35
CA TRP A 122 6.87 1.62 -26.90
C TRP A 122 5.61 2.07 -27.68
N PHE A 123 4.87 3.04 -27.14
CA PHE A 123 3.64 3.52 -27.77
C PHE A 123 3.96 4.32 -29.04
N ALA A 124 5.00 5.14 -29.01
CA ALA A 124 5.48 5.87 -30.18
C ALA A 124 5.88 4.93 -31.33
N ILE A 125 6.34 3.70 -31.04
CA ILE A 125 6.66 2.69 -32.05
C ILE A 125 5.40 1.95 -32.49
N ILE A 126 4.61 1.41 -31.54
CA ILE A 126 3.49 0.51 -31.82
C ILE A 126 2.34 1.25 -32.50
N PHE A 127 1.89 2.38 -31.96
CA PHE A 127 0.66 3.01 -32.40
C PHE A 127 0.69 3.44 -33.88
N PRO A 128 1.73 4.13 -34.38
CA PRO A 128 1.84 4.43 -35.81
C PRO A 128 1.92 3.18 -36.69
N GLY A 129 2.69 2.16 -36.28
CA GLY A 129 2.82 0.91 -37.03
C GLY A 129 1.49 0.17 -37.18
N MET A 130 0.64 0.22 -36.15
CA MET A 130 -0.70 -0.35 -36.19
C MET A 130 -1.65 0.45 -37.11
N LEU A 131 -1.53 1.77 -37.17
CA LEU A 131 -2.31 2.60 -38.11
C LEU A 131 -1.93 2.31 -39.57
N GLU A 132 -0.64 2.12 -39.83
CA GLU A 132 -0.13 1.71 -41.15
C GLU A 132 -0.67 0.32 -41.54
N LEU A 133 -0.67 -0.63 -40.60
CA LEU A 133 -1.23 -1.97 -40.80
C LEU A 133 -2.74 -1.92 -41.08
N ALA A 134 -3.49 -1.10 -40.34
CA ALA A 134 -4.92 -0.90 -40.56
C ALA A 134 -5.21 -0.42 -41.98
N LYS A 135 -4.47 0.60 -42.45
CA LYS A 135 -4.57 1.12 -43.80
C LYS A 135 -4.25 0.04 -44.84
N ALA A 136 -3.20 -0.76 -44.64
CA ALA A 136 -2.84 -1.86 -45.52
C ALA A 136 -3.92 -2.96 -45.61
N LYS A 137 -4.75 -3.12 -44.56
CA LYS A 137 -5.91 -4.02 -44.52
C LYS A 137 -7.21 -3.37 -45.02
N GLY A 138 -7.14 -2.17 -45.60
CA GLY A 138 -8.30 -1.45 -46.13
C GLY A 138 -9.23 -0.90 -45.04
N LEU A 139 -8.67 -0.53 -43.88
CA LEU A 139 -9.37 0.12 -42.78
C LEU A 139 -8.86 1.55 -42.62
N GLU A 140 -9.68 2.54 -42.98
CA GLU A 140 -9.38 3.94 -42.74
C GLU A 140 -9.80 4.34 -41.33
N VAL A 141 -8.84 4.28 -40.38
CA VAL A 141 -9.10 4.64 -38.98
C VAL A 141 -9.41 6.13 -38.85
N PHE A 142 -8.74 7.02 -39.59
CA PHE A 142 -9.01 8.47 -39.54
C PHE A 142 -9.23 9.01 -40.95
N PRO A 143 -10.48 8.96 -41.49
CA PRO A 143 -10.76 9.32 -42.88
C PRO A 143 -10.55 10.81 -43.19
N GLN A 144 -10.55 11.66 -42.15
CA GLN A 144 -10.32 13.12 -42.28
C GLN A 144 -8.82 13.49 -42.19
N GLY A 145 -7.92 12.51 -42.08
CA GLY A 145 -6.50 12.72 -41.83
C GLY A 145 -6.14 12.64 -40.34
N TYR A 146 -4.84 12.69 -40.05
CA TYR A 146 -4.33 12.66 -38.68
C TYR A 146 -4.42 14.04 -38.05
N THR A 147 -4.68 14.09 -36.74
CA THR A 147 -4.57 15.34 -35.97
C THR A 147 -3.09 15.66 -35.74
N GLY A 148 -2.76 16.92 -35.43
CA GLY A 148 -1.37 17.31 -35.13
C GLY A 148 -0.74 16.47 -34.02
N VAL A 149 -1.52 16.10 -32.99
CA VAL A 149 -1.04 15.22 -31.90
C VAL A 149 -0.67 13.82 -32.40
N VAL A 150 -1.40 13.28 -33.37
CA VAL A 150 -1.07 11.98 -33.97
C VAL A 150 0.15 12.11 -34.88
N GLU A 151 0.26 13.18 -35.66
CA GLU A 151 1.44 13.48 -36.48
C GLU A 151 2.71 13.62 -35.62
N ASP A 152 2.61 14.23 -34.44
CA ASP A 152 3.71 14.33 -33.49
C ASP A 152 4.23 12.96 -33.03
N ILE A 153 3.35 11.96 -32.90
CA ILE A 153 3.76 10.58 -32.59
C ILE A 153 4.56 9.97 -33.74
N PHE A 154 4.11 10.17 -34.98
CA PHE A 154 4.86 9.72 -36.16
C PHE A 154 6.25 10.39 -36.20
N ASN A 155 6.31 11.70 -35.92
CA ASN A 155 7.58 12.43 -35.84
C ASN A 155 8.48 11.86 -34.74
N GLU A 156 7.92 11.50 -33.58
CA GLU A 156 8.68 10.89 -32.49
C GLU A 156 9.21 9.50 -32.85
N ARG A 157 8.41 8.67 -33.53
CA ARG A 157 8.85 7.37 -34.06
C ARG A 157 10.03 7.51 -35.02
N GLU A 158 9.99 8.49 -35.91
CA GLU A 158 11.09 8.77 -36.85
C GLU A 158 12.37 9.23 -36.14
N LYS A 159 12.24 10.02 -35.06
CA LYS A 159 13.40 10.36 -34.22
C LYS A 159 13.99 9.12 -33.55
N ILE A 160 13.14 8.23 -33.03
CA ILE A 160 13.55 6.97 -32.42
C ILE A 160 14.37 6.13 -33.41
N PHE A 161 13.86 5.91 -34.62
CA PHE A 161 14.56 5.12 -35.64
C PHE A 161 15.89 5.76 -36.07
N LYS A 162 15.94 7.08 -36.28
CA LYS A 162 17.19 7.80 -36.61
C LYS A 162 18.23 7.72 -35.49
N MET A 163 17.77 7.77 -34.25
CA MET A 163 18.65 7.67 -33.09
C MET A 163 19.31 6.28 -33.04
N GLU A 164 18.57 5.21 -33.31
CA GLU A 164 19.14 3.84 -33.37
C GLU A 164 20.06 3.60 -34.56
N GLU A 165 19.84 4.25 -35.69
CA GLU A 165 20.77 4.20 -36.83
C GLU A 165 22.12 4.89 -36.54
N THR A 166 22.11 5.89 -35.65
CA THR A 166 23.28 6.76 -35.39
C THR A 166 24.03 6.44 -34.09
N SER A 167 23.42 5.70 -33.16
CA SER A 167 24.03 5.34 -31.89
C SER A 167 24.83 4.04 -32.00
N CYS A 168 26.14 4.10 -31.73
CA CYS A 168 27.02 2.92 -31.64
C CYS A 168 26.90 2.14 -30.32
N GLY A 169 25.83 2.32 -29.53
CA GLY A 169 25.72 1.76 -28.17
C GLY A 169 24.27 1.40 -27.81
N GLY A 170 24.08 0.17 -27.32
CA GLY A 170 22.80 -0.46 -26.96
C GLY A 170 22.15 0.11 -25.69
N HIS A 171 21.94 1.43 -25.67
CA HIS A 171 21.39 2.15 -24.52
C HIS A 171 19.88 1.97 -24.36
N HIS A 172 19.14 1.54 -25.39
CA HIS A 172 17.69 1.31 -25.35
C HIS A 172 17.32 -0.15 -25.64
N LEU A 173 16.10 -0.56 -25.28
CA LEU A 173 15.54 -1.84 -25.69
C LEU A 173 15.53 -1.93 -27.25
N PRO A 174 16.05 -2.99 -27.87
CA PRO A 174 16.12 -3.12 -29.32
C PRO A 174 14.75 -3.10 -29.99
N LEU A 175 14.69 -2.48 -31.17
CA LEU A 175 13.50 -2.42 -32.01
C LEU A 175 12.88 -3.78 -32.30
N SER A 176 13.68 -4.83 -32.39
CA SER A 176 13.21 -6.21 -32.64
C SER A 176 12.20 -6.68 -31.61
N LEU A 177 12.19 -6.07 -30.41
CA LEU A 177 11.13 -6.26 -29.43
C LEU A 177 9.77 -5.96 -30.06
N TYR A 178 9.62 -4.89 -30.86
CA TYR A 178 8.40 -4.39 -31.52
C TYR A 178 8.20 -4.84 -32.97
N LEU A 179 8.76 -6.01 -33.34
CA LEU A 179 8.82 -6.51 -34.71
C LEU A 179 7.51 -6.37 -35.53
N GLU A 180 6.38 -6.66 -34.90
CA GLU A 180 5.03 -6.60 -35.45
C GLU A 180 4.60 -5.19 -35.89
N ALA A 181 5.13 -4.16 -35.24
CA ALA A 181 4.85 -2.76 -35.53
C ALA A 181 5.96 -2.08 -36.34
N LEU A 182 7.06 -2.76 -36.67
CA LEU A 182 8.13 -2.16 -37.47
C LEU A 182 7.77 -2.10 -38.97
N PRO A 183 8.18 -1.05 -39.70
CA PRO A 183 8.15 -1.02 -41.15
C PRO A 183 9.07 -2.09 -41.75
N ALA A 184 8.77 -2.58 -42.95
CA ALA A 184 9.52 -3.67 -43.59
C ALA A 184 11.03 -3.42 -43.68
N ILE A 185 11.45 -2.16 -43.85
CA ILE A 185 12.87 -1.77 -43.91
C ILE A 185 13.63 -1.99 -42.59
N TYR A 186 12.93 -1.99 -41.45
CA TYR A 186 13.50 -2.13 -40.11
C TYR A 186 13.37 -3.55 -39.53
N ARG A 187 12.71 -4.48 -40.22
CA ARG A 187 12.51 -5.86 -39.74
C ARG A 187 13.74 -6.76 -39.88
N GLY A 188 14.72 -6.36 -40.70
CA GLY A 188 15.90 -7.18 -40.98
C GLY A 188 15.60 -8.42 -41.85
N LYS A 189 16.60 -9.28 -42.04
CA LYS A 189 16.46 -10.58 -42.72
C LYS A 189 15.95 -11.65 -41.75
N HIS A 190 15.60 -12.83 -42.27
CA HIS A 190 15.13 -13.96 -41.46
C HIS A 190 16.09 -14.31 -40.31
N GLU A 191 17.40 -14.29 -40.57
CA GLU A 191 18.43 -14.57 -39.57
C GLU A 191 18.49 -13.49 -38.48
N ASP A 192 18.25 -12.22 -38.83
CA ASP A 192 18.27 -11.10 -37.88
C ASP A 192 17.06 -11.14 -36.93
N ILE A 193 15.89 -11.55 -37.45
CA ILE A 193 14.66 -11.73 -36.67
C ILE A 193 14.87 -12.83 -35.62
N LEU A 194 15.39 -13.97 -36.04
CA LEU A 194 15.54 -15.15 -35.18
C LEU A 194 16.72 -15.05 -34.21
N LYS A 195 17.60 -14.05 -34.35
CA LYS A 195 18.73 -13.80 -33.43
C LYS A 195 18.29 -13.62 -31.97
N HIS A 196 17.06 -13.14 -31.75
CA HIS A 196 16.51 -12.88 -30.42
C HIS A 196 15.53 -13.96 -29.95
N LYS A 197 15.45 -15.09 -30.68
CA LYS A 197 14.64 -16.25 -30.30
C LYS A 197 15.23 -16.94 -29.08
N ARG A 198 14.39 -17.28 -28.11
CA ARG A 198 14.74 -17.99 -26.89
C ARG A 198 14.62 -19.50 -27.04
N GLU A 199 15.10 -20.23 -26.04
CA GLU A 199 15.02 -21.69 -25.99
C GLU A 199 13.58 -22.21 -26.02
N ASP A 200 12.62 -21.43 -25.51
CA ASP A 200 11.19 -21.76 -25.53
C ASP A 200 10.49 -21.44 -26.87
N GLY A 201 11.24 -20.96 -27.87
CA GLY A 201 10.72 -20.57 -29.19
C GLY A 201 10.15 -19.16 -29.26
N SER A 202 10.04 -18.44 -28.14
CA SER A 202 9.52 -17.07 -28.11
C SER A 202 10.56 -16.04 -28.57
N LEU A 203 10.07 -14.91 -29.07
CA LEU A 203 10.85 -13.67 -29.13
C LEU A 203 10.49 -12.82 -27.90
N PHE A 204 11.45 -12.63 -27.00
CA PHE A 204 11.32 -11.79 -25.79
C PHE A 204 10.12 -12.16 -24.89
N HIS A 205 9.70 -13.43 -24.87
CA HIS A 205 8.46 -13.87 -24.19
C HIS A 205 7.19 -13.14 -24.70
N SER A 206 7.23 -12.43 -25.83
CA SER A 206 6.12 -11.64 -26.38
C SER A 206 5.34 -12.45 -27.43
N PRO A 207 4.04 -12.75 -27.21
CA PRO A 207 3.23 -13.46 -28.20
C PRO A 207 3.13 -12.74 -29.55
N SER A 208 3.03 -11.42 -29.59
CA SER A 208 2.86 -10.58 -30.78
C SER A 208 4.13 -10.52 -31.61
N ALA A 209 5.29 -10.33 -30.96
CA ALA A 209 6.59 -10.41 -31.62
C ALA A 209 6.80 -11.80 -32.24
N THR A 210 6.46 -12.84 -31.49
CA THR A 210 6.59 -14.24 -31.92
C THR A 210 5.63 -14.59 -33.06
N ALA A 211 4.38 -14.12 -32.99
CA ALA A 211 3.38 -14.27 -34.04
C ALA A 211 3.85 -13.61 -35.35
N CYS A 212 4.38 -12.39 -35.27
CA CYS A 212 4.95 -11.70 -36.43
C CYS A 212 6.17 -12.45 -37.01
N ALA A 213 7.08 -12.89 -36.14
CA ALA A 213 8.25 -13.67 -36.55
C ALA A 213 7.82 -14.94 -37.30
N PHE A 214 6.89 -15.71 -36.73
CA PHE A 214 6.33 -16.90 -37.38
C PHE A 214 5.70 -16.61 -38.74
N MET A 215 4.89 -15.54 -38.85
CA MET A 215 4.27 -15.16 -40.12
C MET A 215 5.29 -14.78 -41.21
N ILE A 216 6.47 -14.28 -40.83
CA ILE A 216 7.54 -13.90 -41.76
C ILE A 216 8.41 -15.10 -42.12
N THR A 217 8.83 -15.89 -41.12
CA THR A 217 9.89 -16.90 -41.27
C THR A 217 9.36 -18.31 -41.46
N GLY A 218 8.16 -18.62 -40.95
CA GLY A 218 7.61 -19.98 -40.87
C GLY A 218 8.35 -20.87 -39.87
N ASP A 219 9.09 -20.30 -38.92
CA ASP A 219 9.90 -21.03 -37.94
C ASP A 219 9.07 -21.98 -37.05
N GLY A 220 9.54 -23.23 -36.91
CA GLY A 220 8.85 -24.28 -36.17
C GLY A 220 8.76 -24.02 -34.67
N ASP A 221 9.84 -23.51 -34.06
CA ASP A 221 9.88 -23.27 -32.62
C ASP A 221 8.94 -22.12 -32.21
N CYS A 222 8.87 -21.06 -33.03
CA CYS A 222 7.88 -19.98 -32.85
C CYS A 222 6.44 -20.53 -32.88
N LYS A 223 6.18 -21.49 -33.77
CA LYS A 223 4.87 -22.15 -33.88
C LYS A 223 4.55 -22.97 -32.64
N GLU A 224 5.49 -23.79 -32.17
CA GLU A 224 5.33 -24.62 -30.96
C GLU A 224 5.05 -23.76 -29.72
N TYR A 225 5.76 -22.63 -29.57
CA TYR A 225 5.48 -21.65 -28.51
C TYR A 225 4.04 -21.14 -28.56
N LEU A 226 3.58 -20.72 -29.75
CA LEU A 226 2.23 -20.17 -29.96
C LEU A 226 1.13 -21.22 -29.74
N GLU A 227 1.36 -22.47 -30.15
CA GLU A 227 0.44 -23.57 -29.87
C GLU A 227 0.38 -23.86 -28.36
N ALA A 228 1.53 -23.88 -27.68
CA ALA A 228 1.62 -24.15 -26.25
C ALA A 228 0.93 -23.06 -25.40
N ILE A 229 1.11 -21.78 -25.73
CA ILE A 229 0.46 -20.68 -25.02
C ILE A 229 -1.06 -20.68 -25.25
N VAL A 230 -1.54 -20.90 -26.47
CA VAL A 230 -2.99 -20.94 -26.76
C VAL A 230 -3.65 -22.16 -26.12
N GLN A 231 -2.96 -23.31 -26.06
CA GLN A 231 -3.50 -24.49 -25.39
C GLN A 231 -3.62 -24.30 -23.88
N ARG A 232 -2.67 -23.58 -23.26
CA ARG A 232 -2.67 -23.32 -21.82
C ARG A 232 -3.56 -22.15 -21.43
N CYS A 233 -3.69 -21.14 -22.28
CA CYS A 233 -4.50 -19.96 -22.05
C CYS A 233 -5.80 -20.06 -22.88
N GLY A 234 -6.82 -20.73 -22.33
CA GLY A 234 -8.06 -21.06 -23.06
C GLY A 234 -8.94 -19.86 -23.45
N HIS A 235 -8.64 -18.66 -22.94
CA HIS A 235 -9.47 -17.46 -23.11
C HIS A 235 -8.60 -16.20 -23.34
N GLY A 236 -7.74 -16.22 -24.36
CA GLY A 236 -6.83 -15.11 -24.68
C GLY A 236 -5.43 -15.34 -24.12
N VAL A 237 -4.42 -14.69 -24.72
CA VAL A 237 -3.01 -14.84 -24.32
C VAL A 237 -2.54 -13.65 -23.48
N PRO A 238 -1.62 -13.84 -22.51
CA PRO A 238 -1.13 -12.76 -21.66
C PRO A 238 -0.15 -11.81 -22.39
N PRO A 239 0.16 -10.64 -21.80
CA PRO A 239 1.18 -9.69 -22.29
C PRO A 239 2.57 -10.31 -22.52
N ALA A 240 2.96 -11.26 -21.67
CA ALA A 240 4.19 -12.03 -21.84
C ALA A 240 4.04 -13.43 -21.25
N TYR A 241 4.79 -14.39 -21.79
CA TYR A 241 4.79 -15.78 -21.35
C TYR A 241 6.08 -16.52 -21.75
N PRO A 242 6.59 -17.47 -20.94
CA PRO A 242 6.14 -17.82 -19.60
C PRO A 242 6.43 -16.70 -18.59
N VAL A 243 5.57 -16.59 -17.58
CA VAL A 243 5.85 -15.80 -16.38
C VAL A 243 6.27 -16.76 -15.28
N ASP A 244 7.30 -16.37 -14.54
CA ASP A 244 7.79 -17.11 -13.40
C ASP A 244 6.67 -17.32 -12.36
N GLN A 245 6.41 -18.59 -12.03
CA GLN A 245 5.36 -18.95 -11.07
C GLN A 245 5.67 -18.45 -9.66
N ASP A 246 6.94 -18.43 -9.26
CA ASP A 246 7.33 -17.93 -7.95
C ASP A 246 7.14 -16.43 -7.86
N LEU A 247 7.36 -15.70 -8.96
CA LEU A 247 7.03 -14.28 -9.03
C LEU A 247 5.52 -14.05 -8.84
N ILE A 248 4.66 -14.83 -9.51
CA ILE A 248 3.20 -14.69 -9.34
C ILE A 248 2.81 -14.95 -7.87
N LYS A 249 3.35 -16.01 -7.26
CA LYS A 249 3.10 -16.32 -5.83
C LYS A 249 3.56 -15.18 -4.92
N LEU A 250 4.76 -14.65 -5.13
CA LEU A 250 5.29 -13.50 -4.39
C LEU A 250 4.35 -12.29 -4.48
N CYS A 251 3.91 -11.96 -5.69
CA CYS A 251 2.96 -10.88 -5.93
C CYS A 251 1.61 -11.12 -5.23
N MET A 252 1.08 -12.34 -5.28
CA MET A 252 -0.19 -12.66 -4.62
C MET A 252 -0.09 -12.59 -3.09
N MET A 253 1.02 -13.04 -2.51
CA MET A 253 1.27 -12.92 -1.08
C MET A 253 1.39 -11.45 -0.65
N ASP A 254 2.17 -10.65 -1.38
CA ASP A 254 2.26 -9.21 -1.11
C ASP A 254 0.90 -8.51 -1.29
N HIS A 255 0.12 -8.91 -2.29
CA HIS A 255 -1.23 -8.39 -2.51
C HIS A 255 -2.14 -8.64 -1.30
N LEU A 256 -2.20 -9.89 -0.82
CA LEU A 256 -2.98 -10.25 0.36
C LEU A 256 -2.52 -9.50 1.61
N MET A 257 -1.21 -9.25 1.76
CA MET A 257 -0.67 -8.46 2.86
C MET A 257 -1.09 -6.99 2.75
N ARG A 258 -0.96 -6.35 1.58
CA ARG A 258 -1.37 -4.94 1.34
C ARG A 258 -2.89 -4.73 1.45
N LEU A 259 -3.69 -5.76 1.22
CA LEU A 259 -5.13 -5.79 1.48
C LEU A 259 -5.50 -6.00 2.96
N GLY A 260 -4.52 -6.29 3.81
CA GLY A 260 -4.75 -6.63 5.22
C GLY A 260 -5.31 -7.99 5.51
N CYS A 261 -5.22 -8.91 4.55
CA CYS A 261 -5.72 -10.27 4.69
C CYS A 261 -4.61 -11.27 5.09
N GLY A 262 -3.34 -10.87 5.08
CA GLY A 262 -2.20 -11.77 5.32
C GLY A 262 -2.26 -12.57 6.63
N GLU A 263 -2.90 -12.04 7.68
CA GLU A 263 -3.03 -12.75 8.97
C GLU A 263 -3.81 -14.07 8.87
N HIS A 264 -4.77 -14.14 7.94
CA HIS A 264 -5.60 -15.33 7.72
C HIS A 264 -4.81 -16.47 7.04
N PHE A 265 -3.62 -16.16 6.51
CA PHE A 265 -2.78 -17.07 5.75
C PHE A 265 -1.36 -17.18 6.35
N THR A 266 -1.20 -16.92 7.65
CA THR A 266 0.11 -16.87 8.30
C THR A 266 0.90 -18.17 8.12
N LYS A 267 0.22 -19.32 8.14
CA LYS A 267 0.86 -20.63 7.95
C LYS A 267 1.26 -20.83 6.49
N GLU A 268 0.35 -20.59 5.56
CA GLU A 268 0.54 -20.80 4.14
C GLU A 268 1.63 -19.88 3.57
N ILE A 269 1.63 -18.61 3.99
CA ILE A 269 2.70 -17.66 3.66
C ILE A 269 4.02 -18.12 4.29
N GLY A 270 4.02 -18.57 5.55
CA GLY A 270 5.22 -19.10 6.20
C GLY A 270 5.84 -20.26 5.44
N ASP A 271 5.05 -21.27 5.10
CA ASP A 271 5.49 -22.45 4.34
C ASP A 271 6.05 -22.05 2.95
N ALA A 272 5.42 -21.08 2.28
CA ALA A 272 5.89 -20.54 1.01
C ALA A 272 7.20 -19.74 1.15
N MET A 273 7.34 -18.92 2.20
CA MET A 273 8.56 -18.15 2.48
C MET A 273 9.75 -19.06 2.77
N ASP A 274 9.55 -20.15 3.52
CA ASP A 274 10.60 -21.13 3.77
C ASP A 274 11.11 -21.75 2.46
N HIS A 275 10.21 -22.14 1.55
CA HIS A 275 10.60 -22.67 0.24
C HIS A 275 11.38 -21.64 -0.59
N ILE A 276 10.88 -20.41 -0.66
CA ILE A 276 11.53 -19.32 -1.39
C ILE A 276 12.89 -18.98 -0.77
N TYR A 277 13.02 -19.02 0.55
CA TYR A 277 14.28 -18.81 1.25
C TYR A 277 15.31 -19.87 0.88
N TRP A 278 14.91 -21.15 0.81
CA TRP A 278 15.79 -22.23 0.37
C TRP A 278 16.29 -21.98 -1.06
N ASN A 279 15.39 -21.73 -2.01
CA ASN A 279 15.76 -21.46 -3.40
C ASN A 279 16.67 -20.24 -3.50
N TRP A 280 16.35 -19.18 -2.75
CA TRP A 280 17.22 -18.01 -2.61
C TRP A 280 18.60 -18.48 -2.19
N VAL A 281 18.82 -19.02 -1.00
CA VAL A 281 20.18 -19.36 -0.52
C VAL A 281 20.94 -20.34 -1.43
N THR A 282 20.27 -21.27 -2.12
CA THR A 282 20.94 -22.28 -2.95
C THR A 282 21.23 -21.84 -4.39
N GLU A 283 20.42 -20.96 -4.97
CA GLU A 283 20.58 -20.57 -6.38
C GLU A 283 21.65 -19.49 -6.54
N GLU A 284 22.55 -19.70 -7.51
CA GLU A 284 23.49 -18.68 -7.94
C GLU A 284 22.76 -17.58 -8.71
N LEU A 285 23.12 -16.33 -8.45
CA LEU A 285 22.58 -15.19 -9.20
C LEU A 285 23.04 -15.27 -10.65
N GLN A 286 22.10 -15.50 -11.58
CA GLN A 286 22.36 -15.45 -13.01
C GLN A 286 21.85 -14.10 -13.55
N PRO A 287 22.72 -13.21 -14.02
CA PRO A 287 22.30 -11.96 -14.66
C PRO A 287 21.47 -12.29 -15.90
N SER A 288 20.22 -11.79 -15.96
CA SER A 288 19.38 -12.00 -17.12
C SER A 288 19.80 -11.10 -18.29
N ASN A 289 19.25 -11.36 -19.47
CA ASN A 289 19.35 -10.44 -20.59
C ASN A 289 18.81 -9.04 -20.20
N VAL A 290 19.34 -7.98 -20.82
CA VAL A 290 18.96 -6.57 -20.56
C VAL A 290 17.43 -6.36 -20.61
N HIS A 291 16.72 -7.13 -21.43
CA HIS A 291 15.26 -7.12 -21.54
C HIS A 291 14.50 -7.56 -20.29
N ASP A 292 15.06 -8.51 -19.53
CA ASP A 292 14.42 -9.06 -18.34
C ASP A 292 14.87 -8.31 -17.08
N LEU A 293 15.78 -7.33 -17.22
CA LEU A 293 16.36 -6.57 -16.12
C LEU A 293 15.30 -5.94 -15.20
N PRO A 294 14.24 -5.27 -15.69
CA PRO A 294 13.23 -4.70 -14.81
C PRO A 294 12.51 -5.77 -13.99
N LEU A 295 12.17 -6.91 -14.61
CA LEU A 295 11.45 -7.99 -13.96
C LEU A 295 12.32 -8.72 -12.93
N GLN A 296 13.60 -8.94 -13.24
CA GLN A 296 14.56 -9.54 -12.33
C GLN A 296 14.78 -8.65 -11.10
N ILE A 297 15.03 -7.34 -11.29
CA ILE A 297 15.17 -6.39 -10.17
C ILE A 297 13.88 -6.36 -9.34
N PHE A 298 12.71 -6.31 -9.97
CA PHE A 298 11.44 -6.36 -9.26
C PHE A 298 11.29 -7.62 -8.42
N LYS A 299 11.53 -8.81 -9.00
CA LYS A 299 11.47 -10.10 -8.31
C LYS A 299 12.45 -10.15 -7.13
N ASP A 300 13.70 -9.75 -7.34
CA ASP A 300 14.76 -9.81 -6.33
C ASP A 300 14.42 -8.95 -5.12
N PHE A 301 13.95 -7.72 -5.33
CA PHE A 301 13.62 -6.80 -4.23
C PHE A 301 12.29 -7.13 -3.56
N LEU A 302 11.29 -7.66 -4.28
CA LEU A 302 10.07 -8.18 -3.68
C LEU A 302 10.37 -9.41 -2.82
N THR A 303 11.18 -10.33 -3.33
CA THR A 303 11.65 -11.51 -2.58
C THR A 303 12.41 -11.07 -1.33
N PHE A 304 13.34 -10.12 -1.46
CA PHE A 304 14.07 -9.57 -0.32
C PHE A 304 13.11 -9.02 0.74
N GLN A 305 12.19 -8.16 0.31
CA GLN A 305 11.25 -7.49 1.20
C GLN A 305 10.39 -8.51 1.98
N LEU A 306 9.84 -9.50 1.29
CA LEU A 306 8.98 -10.51 1.89
C LEU A 306 9.75 -11.43 2.83
N LEU A 307 10.91 -11.94 2.42
CA LEU A 307 11.77 -12.76 3.28
C LEU A 307 12.19 -12.01 4.54
N ARG A 308 12.58 -10.73 4.42
CA ARG A 308 12.92 -9.87 5.56
C ARG A 308 11.72 -9.69 6.50
N LYS A 309 10.53 -9.39 5.98
CA LYS A 309 9.33 -9.24 6.82
C LYS A 309 8.93 -10.54 7.53
N HIS A 310 9.36 -11.70 7.03
CA HIS A 310 9.09 -13.02 7.59
C HIS A 310 10.24 -13.60 8.43
N GLY A 311 11.17 -12.76 8.89
CA GLY A 311 12.17 -13.18 9.89
C GLY A 311 13.53 -13.60 9.30
N HIS A 312 13.69 -13.64 7.98
CA HIS A 312 14.93 -14.15 7.37
C HIS A 312 16.05 -13.10 7.32
N ARG A 313 17.23 -13.48 7.82
CA ARG A 313 18.46 -12.68 7.70
C ARG A 313 19.16 -12.90 6.34
N ILE A 314 18.69 -12.24 5.30
CA ILE A 314 19.34 -12.11 3.97
C ILE A 314 20.19 -10.83 3.84
N SER A 315 21.23 -10.87 3.00
CA SER A 315 22.08 -9.70 2.70
C SER A 315 21.53 -8.90 1.50
N PRO A 316 21.43 -7.55 1.61
CA PRO A 316 21.17 -6.65 0.49
C PRO A 316 22.09 -6.81 -0.71
N GLU A 317 23.32 -7.25 -0.45
CA GLU A 317 24.37 -7.38 -1.44
C GLU A 317 23.92 -8.20 -2.64
N ARG A 318 23.12 -9.24 -2.38
CA ARG A 318 22.62 -10.13 -3.41
C ARG A 318 21.67 -9.46 -4.39
N CYS A 319 20.77 -8.57 -3.95
CA CYS A 319 19.81 -7.92 -4.84
C CYS A 319 20.36 -6.62 -5.43
N CYS A 320 21.32 -5.96 -4.77
CA CYS A 320 21.99 -4.75 -5.26
C CYS A 320 23.06 -4.99 -6.34
N TRP A 321 23.02 -6.13 -7.05
CA TRP A 321 24.00 -6.49 -8.07
C TRP A 321 24.07 -5.46 -9.22
N PHE A 322 22.93 -4.91 -9.65
CA PHE A 322 22.85 -3.94 -10.75
C PHE A 322 23.51 -2.60 -10.41
N MET A 323 23.66 -2.28 -9.12
CA MET A 323 24.30 -1.05 -8.65
C MET A 323 25.82 -1.04 -8.85
N ARG A 324 26.40 -2.20 -9.17
CA ARG A 324 27.86 -2.38 -9.34
C ARG A 324 28.34 -2.03 -10.75
N ASP A 325 27.43 -1.93 -11.71
CA ASP A 325 27.74 -1.65 -13.10
C ASP A 325 27.24 -0.26 -13.51
N PRO A 326 28.15 0.71 -13.71
CA PRO A 326 27.79 2.04 -14.19
C PRO A 326 27.00 2.04 -15.50
N GLN A 327 27.22 1.07 -16.40
CA GLN A 327 26.47 0.98 -17.66
C GLN A 327 25.03 0.55 -17.43
N MET A 328 24.77 -0.36 -16.50
CA MET A 328 23.39 -0.71 -16.11
C MET A 328 22.67 0.48 -15.49
N LEU A 329 23.36 1.25 -14.61
CA LEU A 329 22.77 2.45 -14.01
C LEU A 329 22.41 3.51 -15.07
N LEU A 330 23.30 3.73 -16.04
CA LEU A 330 23.01 4.61 -17.18
C LEU A 330 21.82 4.11 -18.01
N HIS A 331 21.79 2.81 -18.32
CA HIS A 331 20.67 2.19 -19.04
C HIS A 331 19.33 2.36 -18.30
N ILE A 332 19.30 2.15 -16.98
CA ILE A 332 18.11 2.37 -16.16
C ILE A 332 17.70 3.84 -16.18
N GLU A 333 18.67 4.76 -16.10
CA GLU A 333 18.39 6.20 -16.14
C GLU A 333 17.83 6.68 -17.48
N GLU A 334 18.31 6.13 -18.58
CA GLU A 334 17.90 6.46 -19.96
C GLU A 334 16.54 5.83 -20.32
N ASN A 335 16.20 4.68 -19.72
CA ASN A 335 14.94 3.96 -19.93
C ASN A 335 14.05 3.97 -18.67
N TYR A 336 14.12 5.03 -17.88
CA TYR A 336 13.52 5.09 -16.55
C TYR A 336 12.02 4.71 -16.49
N GLN A 337 11.27 4.95 -17.56
CA GLN A 337 9.85 4.60 -17.68
C GLN A 337 9.62 3.09 -17.54
N ASP A 338 10.49 2.27 -18.14
CA ASP A 338 10.41 0.80 -18.12
C ASP A 338 10.83 0.24 -16.74
N PHE A 339 11.55 1.03 -15.95
CA PHE A 339 12.08 0.64 -14.64
C PHE A 339 11.30 1.20 -13.46
N LEU A 340 10.21 1.96 -13.65
CA LEU A 340 9.46 2.57 -12.54
C LEU A 340 8.96 1.53 -11.53
N GLY A 341 8.37 0.42 -11.99
CA GLY A 341 7.92 -0.66 -11.11
C GLY A 341 9.07 -1.32 -10.34
N ALA A 342 10.18 -1.59 -11.02
CA ALA A 342 11.38 -2.17 -10.40
C ALA A 342 11.98 -1.23 -9.35
N MET A 343 12.13 0.06 -9.67
CA MET A 343 12.66 1.06 -8.74
C MET A 343 11.70 1.34 -7.58
N TYR A 344 10.39 1.17 -7.77
CA TYR A 344 9.41 1.22 -6.69
C TYR A 344 9.64 0.08 -5.69
N ALA A 345 9.81 -1.16 -6.17
CA ALA A 345 10.16 -2.29 -5.32
C ALA A 345 11.50 -2.10 -4.60
N VAL A 346 12.52 -1.57 -5.29
CA VAL A 346 13.81 -1.20 -4.68
C VAL A 346 13.62 -0.19 -3.55
N TYR A 347 12.90 0.91 -3.83
CA TYR A 347 12.69 1.97 -2.86
C TYR A 347 11.97 1.45 -1.61
N ILE A 348 10.90 0.68 -1.77
CA ILE A 348 10.16 0.11 -0.63
C ILE A 348 11.05 -0.83 0.19
N ALA A 349 11.82 -1.71 -0.46
CA ALA A 349 12.69 -2.64 0.24
C ALA A 349 13.73 -1.91 1.12
N THR A 350 14.19 -0.73 0.69
CA THR A 350 15.16 0.08 1.48
C THR A 350 14.56 0.67 2.77
N HIS A 351 13.24 0.62 2.96
CA HIS A 351 12.63 0.92 4.26
C HIS A 351 12.97 -0.10 5.35
N LEU A 352 13.45 -1.29 4.96
CA LEU A 352 13.83 -2.38 5.87
C LEU A 352 15.34 -2.49 6.09
N MET A 353 16.07 -1.41 5.84
CA MET A 353 17.54 -1.33 5.95
C MET A 353 18.02 -1.43 7.41
N PHE A 354 19.13 -2.14 7.63
CA PHE A 354 19.83 -2.24 8.92
C PHE A 354 21.08 -1.32 8.96
N PRO A 355 21.68 -1.06 10.15
CA PRO A 355 22.76 -0.07 10.30
C PRO A 355 24.05 -0.31 9.49
N GLU A 356 24.29 -1.56 9.05
CA GLU A 356 25.53 -1.97 8.38
C GLU A 356 25.29 -2.39 6.91
N GLU A 357 24.29 -1.76 6.26
CA GLU A 357 23.86 -2.08 4.89
C GLU A 357 23.99 -0.85 3.95
N PRO A 358 25.22 -0.34 3.68
CA PRO A 358 25.44 0.88 2.89
C PRO A 358 24.97 0.77 1.44
N GLU A 359 24.86 -0.44 0.88
CA GLU A 359 24.35 -0.71 -0.46
C GLU A 359 22.91 -0.22 -0.61
N PHE A 360 22.10 -0.34 0.45
CA PHE A 360 20.73 0.14 0.46
C PHE A 360 20.64 1.66 0.51
N GLU A 361 21.62 2.38 1.06
CA GLU A 361 21.63 3.85 0.98
C GLU A 361 21.80 4.32 -0.46
N ASN A 362 22.71 3.68 -1.19
CA ASN A 362 22.92 3.94 -2.61
C ASN A 362 21.68 3.56 -3.42
N ALA A 363 21.09 2.38 -3.17
CA ALA A 363 19.89 1.92 -3.84
C ALA A 363 18.68 2.83 -3.55
N LYS A 364 18.51 3.30 -2.30
CA LYS A 364 17.45 4.25 -1.90
C LYS A 364 17.59 5.58 -2.62
N THR A 365 18.81 6.11 -2.70
CA THR A 365 19.09 7.38 -3.39
C THR A 365 18.85 7.26 -4.89
N PHE A 366 19.34 6.19 -5.51
CA PHE A 366 19.19 5.95 -6.94
C PHE A 366 17.74 5.69 -7.33
N SER A 367 17.05 4.76 -6.65
CA SER A 367 15.63 4.47 -6.90
C SER A 367 14.77 5.71 -6.72
N LYS A 368 14.97 6.50 -5.66
CA LYS A 368 14.27 7.78 -5.45
C LYS A 368 14.47 8.75 -6.61
N LYS A 369 15.70 8.89 -7.13
CA LYS A 369 16.01 9.73 -8.30
C LYS A 369 15.21 9.28 -9.53
N ILE A 370 15.16 7.97 -9.80
CA ILE A 370 14.41 7.41 -10.93
C ILE A 370 12.90 7.64 -10.76
N LEU A 371 12.36 7.34 -9.58
CA LEU A 371 10.93 7.51 -9.28
C LEU A 371 10.49 8.97 -9.41
N GLN A 372 11.33 9.92 -8.98
CA GLN A 372 11.07 11.35 -9.15
C GLN A 372 11.07 11.79 -10.62
N LYS A 373 11.89 11.18 -11.50
CA LYS A 373 11.81 11.41 -12.96
C LYS A 373 10.46 10.93 -13.54
N GLY A 374 9.85 9.91 -12.94
CA GLY A 374 8.56 9.35 -13.34
C GLY A 374 7.33 10.18 -12.96
N LEU A 375 7.48 11.17 -12.07
CA LEU A 375 6.39 12.05 -11.64
C LEU A 375 6.34 13.33 -12.48
N PRO A 376 5.14 13.91 -12.74
CA PRO A 376 5.04 15.16 -13.49
C PRO A 376 5.75 16.31 -12.77
N GLY A 377 6.39 17.19 -13.55
CA GLY A 377 7.13 18.34 -13.02
C GLY A 377 6.22 19.33 -12.27
N LYS A 378 6.72 19.89 -11.15
CA LYS A 378 5.98 20.85 -10.30
C LYS A 378 5.58 22.17 -11.00
N ASP A 379 6.13 22.45 -12.19
CA ASP A 379 5.90 23.69 -12.94
C ASP A 379 4.68 23.64 -13.89
N VAL A 380 4.00 22.49 -14.01
CA VAL A 380 2.78 22.37 -14.82
C VAL A 380 1.56 22.81 -14.00
N LYS A 381 1.37 24.12 -13.86
CA LYS A 381 0.20 24.73 -13.21
C LYS A 381 -1.06 24.73 -14.08
N ASP A 382 -0.92 24.40 -15.36
CA ASP A 382 -2.01 24.44 -16.33
C ASP A 382 -2.48 23.01 -16.62
N HIS A 383 -3.57 22.62 -15.95
CA HIS A 383 -4.29 21.34 -15.97
C HIS A 383 -3.70 20.19 -15.12
N PRO A 384 -4.42 19.72 -14.08
CA PRO A 384 -4.03 18.52 -13.35
C PRO A 384 -4.19 17.32 -14.28
N SER A 385 -3.08 16.80 -14.80
CA SER A 385 -3.07 15.47 -15.39
C SER A 385 -3.39 14.47 -14.28
N ALA A 386 -4.36 13.59 -14.51
CA ALA A 386 -4.61 12.48 -13.60
C ALA A 386 -3.37 11.57 -13.64
N LEU A 387 -2.75 11.34 -12.48
CA LEU A 387 -1.64 10.41 -12.34
C LEU A 387 -2.12 9.00 -12.71
N SER A 388 -1.23 8.17 -13.28
CA SER A 388 -1.53 6.73 -13.36
C SER A 388 -1.58 6.12 -11.96
N ASP A 389 -2.26 4.99 -11.80
CA ASP A 389 -2.33 4.26 -10.51
C ASP A 389 -0.93 4.07 -9.89
N LEU A 390 0.07 3.74 -10.72
CA LEU A 390 1.47 3.61 -10.27
C LEU A 390 2.07 4.95 -9.84
N GLN A 391 1.84 6.04 -10.58
CA GLN A 391 2.36 7.34 -10.21
C GLN A 391 1.75 7.86 -8.91
N GLU A 392 0.47 7.54 -8.64
CA GLU A 392 -0.15 7.80 -7.33
C GLU A 392 0.50 6.98 -6.22
N GLU A 393 0.79 5.69 -6.45
CA GLU A 393 1.53 4.85 -5.50
C GLU A 393 2.95 5.39 -5.25
N ILE A 394 3.66 5.81 -6.30
CA ILE A 394 5.00 6.40 -6.21
C ILE A 394 4.96 7.72 -5.44
N GLU A 395 4.02 8.61 -5.77
CA GLU A 395 3.89 9.90 -5.09
C GLU A 395 3.59 9.70 -3.60
N HIS A 396 2.66 8.81 -3.27
CA HIS A 396 2.34 8.45 -1.88
C HIS A 396 3.56 7.93 -1.13
N GLU A 397 4.32 7.02 -1.75
CA GLU A 397 5.49 6.38 -1.17
C GLU A 397 6.63 7.38 -0.91
N LEU A 398 6.86 8.33 -1.83
CA LEU A 398 7.89 9.35 -1.70
C LEU A 398 7.53 10.48 -0.74
N LYS A 399 6.24 10.72 -0.51
CA LYS A 399 5.73 11.86 0.27
C LYS A 399 5.77 11.60 1.78
N HIS A 400 5.54 10.36 2.20
CA HIS A 400 5.35 10.03 3.61
C HIS A 400 6.40 9.01 4.08
N LEU A 401 6.99 9.20 5.26
CA LEU A 401 7.89 8.20 5.86
C LEU A 401 7.10 6.92 6.16
N TRP A 402 7.56 5.74 5.70
CA TRP A 402 6.86 4.46 5.94
C TRP A 402 6.57 4.19 7.43
N LEU A 403 7.54 4.48 8.32
CA LEU A 403 7.35 4.33 9.76
C LEU A 403 6.26 5.28 10.31
N ALA A 404 5.95 6.39 9.65
CA ALA A 404 4.93 7.33 10.09
C ALA A 404 3.52 7.03 9.50
N ARG A 405 3.35 5.95 8.73
CA ARG A 405 2.06 5.58 8.12
C ARG A 405 1.33 4.53 8.95
N MET A 406 0.01 4.68 9.06
CA MET A 406 -0.85 3.74 9.80
C MET A 406 -1.35 2.64 8.87
N ASP A 407 -0.98 1.39 9.12
CA ASP A 407 -1.26 0.31 8.16
C ASP A 407 -2.77 0.10 7.92
N HIS A 408 -3.62 0.35 8.92
CA HIS A 408 -5.09 0.30 8.72
C HIS A 408 -5.58 1.31 7.66
N LEU A 409 -4.98 2.50 7.61
CA LEU A 409 -5.29 3.50 6.58
C LEU A 409 -4.63 3.17 5.23
N GLU A 410 -3.43 2.58 5.24
CA GLU A 410 -2.80 2.09 4.01
C GLU A 410 -3.65 0.99 3.37
N HIS A 411 -4.21 0.07 4.16
CA HIS A 411 -5.10 -0.98 3.66
C HIS A 411 -6.40 -0.42 3.14
N ARG A 412 -6.99 0.57 3.83
CA ARG A 412 -8.16 1.29 3.33
C ARG A 412 -7.87 1.85 1.93
N THR A 413 -6.79 2.63 1.83
CA THR A 413 -6.38 3.28 0.59
C THR A 413 -6.12 2.26 -0.52
N TYR A 414 -5.46 1.16 -0.18
CA TYR A 414 -5.18 0.08 -1.13
C TYR A 414 -6.46 -0.62 -1.59
N ILE A 415 -7.41 -0.94 -0.69
CA ILE A 415 -8.70 -1.54 -1.05
C ILE A 415 -9.52 -0.63 -1.96
N GLU A 416 -9.57 0.67 -1.64
CA GLU A 416 -10.34 1.66 -2.41
C GLU A 416 -9.76 1.90 -3.80
N ARG A 417 -8.42 1.87 -3.95
CA ARG A 417 -7.73 2.14 -5.22
C ARG A 417 -7.46 0.90 -6.06
N THR A 418 -7.17 -0.23 -5.43
CA THR A 418 -6.63 -1.41 -6.14
C THR A 418 -7.60 -1.92 -7.18
N LYS A 419 -7.13 -2.16 -8.40
CA LYS A 419 -7.86 -2.82 -9.48
C LYS A 419 -7.30 -4.22 -9.81
N GLY A 420 -6.38 -4.68 -8.98
CA GLY A 420 -5.51 -5.83 -9.21
C GLY A 420 -4.10 -5.55 -8.70
N TYR A 421 -3.19 -6.51 -8.84
CA TYR A 421 -1.79 -6.32 -8.45
C TYR A 421 -0.95 -5.92 -9.67
N ASN A 422 -0.40 -4.72 -9.67
CA ASN A 422 0.40 -4.23 -10.78
C ASN A 422 1.75 -4.97 -10.84
N ILE A 423 1.96 -5.80 -11.86
CA ILE A 423 3.28 -6.32 -12.23
C ILE A 423 3.73 -5.61 -13.51
N TRP A 424 4.97 -5.17 -13.55
CA TRP A 424 5.53 -4.67 -14.80
C TRP A 424 6.10 -5.83 -15.59
N ILE A 425 5.29 -6.38 -16.50
CA ILE A 425 5.72 -7.43 -17.43
C ILE A 425 5.56 -6.92 -18.86
N GLY A 426 6.70 -6.65 -19.50
CA GLY A 426 6.81 -6.65 -20.95
C GLY A 426 6.55 -5.32 -21.67
N LYS A 427 6.25 -5.49 -22.96
CA LYS A 427 6.54 -4.59 -24.06
C LYS A 427 5.50 -3.49 -24.34
N SER A 428 4.29 -3.61 -23.82
CA SER A 428 3.17 -2.76 -24.31
C SER A 428 2.04 -2.47 -23.31
N SER A 429 2.27 -2.58 -22.00
CA SER A 429 1.40 -2.07 -20.92
C SER A 429 1.84 -2.63 -19.56
N SER A 430 1.40 -2.00 -18.47
CA SER A 430 1.45 -2.61 -17.13
C SER A 430 0.65 -3.92 -17.13
N CYS A 431 1.26 -5.02 -16.70
CA CYS A 431 0.59 -6.32 -16.57
C CYS A 431 -0.02 -6.44 -15.17
N ARG A 432 -1.32 -6.22 -15.05
CA ARG A 432 -2.00 -6.32 -13.76
C ARG A 432 -2.45 -7.76 -13.52
N LEU A 433 -1.95 -8.41 -12.47
CA LEU A 433 -2.54 -9.69 -12.06
C LEU A 433 -4.02 -9.46 -11.75
N THR A 434 -4.85 -10.34 -12.29
CA THR A 434 -6.27 -10.38 -11.99
C THR A 434 -6.46 -10.82 -10.55
N CYS A 435 -7.43 -10.21 -9.88
CA CYS A 435 -7.83 -10.65 -8.54
C CYS A 435 -9.21 -11.26 -8.62
N SER A 436 -9.41 -12.41 -7.99
CA SER A 436 -10.75 -12.96 -7.85
C SER A 436 -11.63 -12.03 -7.01
N ASP A 437 -12.93 -12.10 -7.28
CA ASP A 437 -13.94 -11.42 -6.49
C ASP A 437 -13.87 -11.84 -5.00
N ASP A 438 -13.42 -13.06 -4.73
CA ASP A 438 -13.27 -13.59 -3.37
C ASP A 438 -12.18 -12.86 -2.59
N ILE A 439 -11.02 -12.56 -3.20
CA ILE A 439 -9.93 -11.80 -2.56
C ILE A 439 -10.40 -10.39 -2.17
N ILE A 440 -11.09 -9.70 -3.08
CA ILE A 440 -11.58 -8.34 -2.83
C ILE A 440 -12.71 -8.34 -1.79
N GLN A 441 -13.63 -9.29 -1.86
CA GLN A 441 -14.68 -9.45 -0.85
C GLN A 441 -14.12 -9.77 0.53
N LEU A 442 -13.08 -10.62 0.61
CA LEU A 442 -12.37 -10.91 1.85
C LEU A 442 -11.79 -9.63 2.46
N ALA A 443 -11.09 -8.81 1.65
CA ALA A 443 -10.47 -7.57 2.10
C ALA A 443 -11.49 -6.55 2.64
N ILE A 444 -12.57 -6.31 1.89
CA ILE A 444 -13.65 -5.40 2.30
C ILE A 444 -14.25 -5.88 3.63
N LYS A 445 -14.56 -7.16 3.72
CA LYS A 445 -15.21 -7.72 4.91
C LYS A 445 -14.27 -7.71 6.12
N ASN A 446 -13.00 -8.03 5.93
CA ASN A 446 -11.98 -7.98 6.97
C ASN A 446 -11.82 -6.54 7.51
N PHE A 447 -11.72 -5.55 6.62
CA PHE A 447 -11.63 -4.14 7.00
C PHE A 447 -12.84 -3.68 7.79
N MET A 448 -14.07 -3.96 7.30
CA MET A 448 -15.30 -3.57 7.98
C MET A 448 -15.47 -4.25 9.34
N THR A 449 -15.03 -5.51 9.48
CA THR A 449 -15.05 -6.23 10.75
C THR A 449 -14.12 -5.56 11.76
N ARG A 450 -12.88 -5.26 11.37
CA ARG A 450 -11.91 -4.54 12.21
C ARG A 450 -12.40 -3.15 12.59
N GLN A 451 -12.94 -2.40 11.64
CA GLN A 451 -13.51 -1.09 11.89
C GLN A 451 -14.63 -1.15 12.95
N SER A 452 -15.50 -2.17 12.89
CA SER A 452 -16.56 -2.35 13.89
C SER A 452 -15.98 -2.63 15.28
N VAL A 453 -14.97 -3.49 15.38
CA VAL A 453 -14.27 -3.78 16.64
C VAL A 453 -13.65 -2.51 17.21
N TYR A 454 -12.98 -1.71 16.38
CA TYR A 454 -12.34 -0.47 16.81
C TYR A 454 -13.34 0.57 17.35
N ARG A 455 -14.53 0.68 16.74
CA ARG A 455 -15.59 1.54 17.29
C ARG A 455 -16.06 1.09 18.67
N THR A 456 -16.32 -0.20 18.84
CA THR A 456 -16.79 -0.74 20.12
C THR A 456 -15.75 -0.53 21.21
N GLU A 457 -14.48 -0.83 20.95
CA GLU A 457 -13.38 -0.61 21.88
C GLU A 457 -13.23 0.89 22.24
N LEU A 458 -13.34 1.79 21.26
CA LEU A 458 -13.27 3.23 21.51
C LEU A 458 -14.43 3.73 22.39
N GLU A 459 -15.64 3.21 22.20
CA GLU A 459 -16.78 3.53 23.05
C GLU A 459 -16.59 3.04 24.49
N GLU A 460 -16.03 1.84 24.66
CA GLU A 460 -15.64 1.31 25.98
C GLU A 460 -14.60 2.21 26.66
N LEU A 461 -13.58 2.64 25.94
CA LEU A 461 -12.52 3.51 26.47
C LEU A 461 -13.03 4.90 26.84
N LYS A 462 -13.93 5.48 26.04
CA LYS A 462 -14.59 6.75 26.37
C LYS A 462 -15.42 6.63 27.64
N ARG A 463 -16.16 5.52 27.79
CA ARG A 463 -16.92 5.24 29.01
C ARG A 463 -16.00 5.08 30.21
N TRP A 464 -14.95 4.28 30.08
CA TRP A 464 -13.95 4.07 31.13
C TRP A 464 -13.31 5.39 31.58
N SER A 465 -12.85 6.23 30.66
CA SER A 465 -12.25 7.55 30.98
C SER A 465 -13.22 8.49 31.70
N LYS A 466 -14.51 8.42 31.37
CA LYS A 466 -15.55 9.18 32.07
C LYS A 466 -15.83 8.65 33.47
N ASP A 467 -15.94 7.33 33.61
CA ASP A 467 -16.30 6.65 34.85
C ASP A 467 -15.19 6.77 35.91
N THR A 468 -13.91 6.75 35.49
CA THR A 468 -12.76 6.98 36.37
C THR A 468 -12.55 8.46 36.72
N GLY A 469 -13.26 9.38 36.04
CA GLY A 469 -13.13 10.81 36.26
C GLY A 469 -11.97 11.48 35.49
N LEU A 470 -11.16 10.73 34.75
CA LEU A 470 -10.08 11.28 33.91
C LEU A 470 -10.61 12.30 32.89
N ALA A 471 -11.76 12.02 32.26
CA ALA A 471 -12.39 12.95 31.31
C ALA A 471 -12.90 14.25 31.97
N ASN A 472 -13.04 14.26 33.30
CA ASN A 472 -13.61 15.38 34.06
C ASN A 472 -12.57 16.17 34.86
N MET A 473 -11.26 15.95 34.63
CA MET A 473 -10.19 16.63 35.36
C MET A 473 -10.24 18.17 35.22
N GLY A 474 -10.87 18.69 34.16
CA GLY A 474 -10.95 20.14 33.91
C GLY A 474 -9.64 20.76 33.45
N PHE A 475 -8.59 19.93 33.33
CA PHE A 475 -7.33 20.20 32.66
C PHE A 475 -6.86 18.93 31.95
N GLY A 476 -5.89 19.09 31.07
CA GLY A 476 -5.46 18.06 30.15
C GLY A 476 -6.46 17.84 29.01
N ARG A 477 -5.97 17.31 27.88
CA ARG A 477 -6.79 17.13 26.68
C ARG A 477 -7.53 15.80 26.73
N GLU A 478 -8.80 15.77 26.31
CA GLU A 478 -9.54 14.52 26.11
C GLU A 478 -9.03 13.78 24.86
N ASN A 479 -7.85 13.17 24.97
CA ASN A 479 -7.14 12.51 23.88
C ASN A 479 -7.49 11.02 23.75
N THR A 480 -8.59 10.54 24.33
CA THR A 480 -9.02 9.14 24.28
C THR A 480 -9.05 8.60 22.84
N SER A 481 -9.61 9.38 21.90
CA SER A 481 -9.69 8.96 20.49
C SER A 481 -8.32 8.92 19.82
N TYR A 482 -7.41 9.83 20.17
CA TYR A 482 -6.06 9.91 19.62
C TYR A 482 -5.18 8.78 20.18
N CYS A 483 -5.22 8.56 21.49
CA CYS A 483 -4.49 7.48 22.16
C CYS A 483 -4.91 6.11 21.62
N TYR A 484 -6.22 5.90 21.46
CA TYR A 484 -6.71 4.63 20.91
C TYR A 484 -6.41 4.46 19.43
N PHE A 485 -6.49 5.53 18.62
CA PHE A 485 -6.07 5.50 17.22
C PHE A 485 -4.62 5.05 17.08
N VAL A 486 -3.71 5.68 17.81
CA VAL A 486 -2.29 5.33 17.83
C VAL A 486 -2.03 3.92 18.37
N ALA A 487 -2.87 3.41 19.27
CA ALA A 487 -2.75 2.03 19.76
C ALA A 487 -3.29 0.98 18.77
N ALA A 488 -4.22 1.34 17.89
CA ALA A 488 -5.00 0.38 17.09
C ALA A 488 -4.62 0.32 15.61
N THR A 489 -4.09 1.40 15.02
CA THR A 489 -3.90 1.51 13.56
C THR A 489 -2.48 1.38 13.01
N PRO A 490 -1.36 1.53 13.77
CA PRO A 490 -0.02 1.52 13.17
C PRO A 490 0.38 0.19 12.52
N ILE A 491 0.00 -0.93 13.14
CA ILE A 491 0.26 -2.30 12.67
C ILE A 491 -0.95 -3.16 13.04
N PHE A 492 -1.19 -4.21 12.26
CA PHE A 492 -2.10 -5.28 12.65
C PHE A 492 -1.53 -6.07 13.81
N LEU A 493 -1.82 -5.62 15.03
CA LEU A 493 -1.75 -6.48 16.18
C LEU A 493 -2.87 -7.52 16.04
N LEU A 494 -2.52 -8.81 16.15
CA LEU A 494 -3.46 -9.93 16.19
C LEU A 494 -4.62 -9.55 17.13
N LEU A 495 -5.83 -10.00 16.78
CA LEU A 495 -7.15 -9.57 17.27
C LEU A 495 -7.42 -9.65 18.80
N ASP A 496 -6.41 -9.54 19.65
CA ASP A 496 -6.59 -9.32 21.08
C ASP A 496 -7.00 -7.87 21.36
N SER A 497 -8.29 -7.72 21.70
CA SER A 497 -8.90 -6.48 22.16
C SER A 497 -8.21 -5.93 23.42
N GLU A 498 -7.73 -6.80 24.31
CA GLU A 498 -7.20 -6.40 25.61
C GLU A 498 -5.83 -5.74 25.49
N VAL A 499 -4.95 -6.23 24.62
CA VAL A 499 -3.64 -5.60 24.37
C VAL A 499 -3.81 -4.14 23.94
N ARG A 500 -4.68 -3.87 22.95
CA ARG A 500 -4.96 -2.49 22.48
C ARG A 500 -5.57 -1.63 23.59
N LYS A 501 -6.54 -2.17 24.34
CA LYS A 501 -7.19 -1.43 25.43
C LYS A 501 -6.22 -1.11 26.56
N ILE A 502 -5.31 -2.00 26.92
CA ILE A 502 -4.27 -1.73 27.93
C ILE A 502 -3.37 -0.59 27.48
N ILE A 503 -2.85 -0.66 26.25
CA ILE A 503 -2.00 0.41 25.70
C ILE A 503 -2.75 1.75 25.72
N ALA A 504 -4.00 1.77 25.24
CA ALA A 504 -4.81 2.98 25.20
C ALA A 504 -5.13 3.54 26.60
N LYS A 505 -5.54 2.70 27.56
CA LYS A 505 -5.81 3.12 28.94
C LYS A 505 -4.55 3.70 29.60
N SER A 506 -3.41 3.03 29.46
CA SER A 506 -2.14 3.52 29.98
C SER A 506 -1.74 4.85 29.32
N ALA A 507 -1.90 4.98 28.00
CA ALA A 507 -1.58 6.22 27.28
C ALA A 507 -2.48 7.40 27.70
N ILE A 508 -3.78 7.16 27.92
CA ILE A 508 -4.71 8.17 28.43
C ILE A 508 -4.28 8.62 29.83
N LEU A 509 -3.96 7.68 30.73
CA LEU A 509 -3.53 7.99 32.09
C LEU A 509 -2.18 8.73 32.10
N VAL A 510 -1.22 8.29 31.28
CA VAL A 510 0.06 8.97 31.08
C VAL A 510 -0.17 10.42 30.64
N THR A 511 -1.00 10.65 29.62
CA THR A 511 -1.26 12.02 29.12
C THR A 511 -1.85 12.93 30.20
N VAL A 512 -2.80 12.43 30.98
CA VAL A 512 -3.43 13.21 32.06
C VAL A 512 -2.45 13.48 33.20
N ALA A 513 -1.64 12.49 33.57
CA ALA A 513 -0.63 12.64 34.60
C ALA A 513 0.47 13.61 34.16
N ASP A 514 0.99 13.47 32.94
CA ASP A 514 2.00 14.36 32.36
C ASP A 514 1.53 15.82 32.35
N ASP A 515 0.34 16.10 31.81
CA ASP A 515 -0.27 17.44 31.84
C ASP A 515 -0.43 17.97 33.29
N PHE A 516 -0.70 17.09 34.26
CA PHE A 516 -0.77 17.47 35.68
C PHE A 516 0.59 17.87 36.25
N PHE A 517 1.65 17.12 35.96
CA PHE A 517 3.02 17.41 36.42
C PHE A 517 3.62 18.65 35.77
N ASP A 518 3.23 18.91 34.52
CA ASP A 518 3.80 19.96 33.68
C ASP A 518 3.14 21.32 33.84
N GLU A 519 1.80 21.37 33.89
CA GLU A 519 1.07 22.64 33.74
C GLU A 519 0.20 22.98 34.98
N HIS A 520 -0.24 21.99 35.77
CA HIS A 520 -1.34 22.20 36.73
C HIS A 520 -1.01 21.97 38.21
N GLY A 521 -0.28 20.91 38.55
CA GLY A 521 -0.05 20.52 39.93
C GLY A 521 0.86 21.47 40.69
N SER A 522 0.50 21.79 41.93
CA SER A 522 1.46 22.43 42.85
C SER A 522 2.57 21.46 43.25
N LEU A 523 3.76 21.96 43.60
CA LEU A 523 4.88 21.08 43.96
C LEU A 523 4.51 20.14 45.11
N ASP A 524 3.77 20.64 46.11
CA ASP A 524 3.29 19.85 47.25
C ASP A 524 2.33 18.73 46.81
N GLU A 525 1.43 19.00 45.85
CA GLU A 525 0.52 17.98 45.30
C GLU A 525 1.27 16.91 44.50
N LEU A 526 2.24 17.33 43.68
CA LEU A 526 3.08 16.43 42.88
C LEU A 526 3.95 15.54 43.78
N GLN A 527 4.55 16.10 44.84
CA GLN A 527 5.32 15.35 45.83
C GLN A 527 4.43 14.37 46.61
N CYS A 528 3.25 14.80 47.07
CA CYS A 528 2.30 13.92 47.74
C CYS A 528 1.86 12.76 46.85
N LEU A 529 1.52 13.04 45.58
CA LEU A 529 1.12 12.01 44.61
C LEU A 529 2.28 11.04 44.33
N THR A 530 3.48 11.56 44.08
CA THR A 530 4.66 10.73 43.81
C THR A 530 4.97 9.83 45.00
N GLN A 531 4.95 10.35 46.24
CA GLN A 531 5.16 9.54 47.45
C GLN A 531 4.07 8.48 47.64
N ALA A 532 2.81 8.81 47.33
CA ALA A 532 1.71 7.85 47.35
C ALA A 532 1.93 6.72 46.34
N VAL A 533 2.37 7.02 45.12
CA VAL A 533 2.75 6.01 44.11
C VAL A 533 3.97 5.19 44.57
N GLN A 534 4.98 5.80 45.16
CA GLN A 534 6.15 5.04 45.68
C GLN A 534 5.75 4.01 46.74
N ARG A 535 4.92 4.41 47.72
CA ARG A 535 4.38 3.51 48.74
C ARG A 535 3.28 2.59 48.21
N TRP A 536 2.67 2.96 47.09
CA TRP A 536 1.44 2.39 46.55
C TRP A 536 0.26 2.50 47.54
N GLU A 537 0.16 3.64 48.23
CA GLU A 537 -0.86 3.95 49.26
C GLU A 537 -1.46 5.34 49.03
N GLY A 538 -2.75 5.40 48.72
CA GLY A 538 -3.46 6.64 48.37
C GLY A 538 -4.07 7.42 49.56
N GLU A 539 -3.86 6.96 50.80
CA GLU A 539 -4.40 7.63 51.98
C GLU A 539 -3.86 9.07 52.10
N GLY A 540 -4.78 10.04 52.25
CA GLY A 540 -4.43 11.46 52.35
C GLY A 540 -4.37 12.22 51.03
N LEU A 541 -4.49 11.56 49.87
CA LEU A 541 -4.65 12.25 48.59
C LEU A 541 -6.04 12.90 48.48
N SER A 542 -6.11 14.02 47.76
CA SER A 542 -7.36 14.72 47.45
C SER A 542 -7.32 15.30 46.03
N GLY A 543 -8.47 15.77 45.54
CA GLY A 543 -8.58 16.40 44.23
C GLY A 543 -8.08 15.49 43.09
N HIS A 544 -7.34 16.08 42.15
CA HIS A 544 -6.84 15.39 40.96
C HIS A 544 -5.84 14.28 41.28
N SER A 545 -4.95 14.49 42.26
CA SER A 545 -3.98 13.47 42.69
C SER A 545 -4.66 12.18 43.13
N LYS A 546 -5.78 12.29 43.85
CA LYS A 546 -6.55 11.11 44.28
C LYS A 546 -7.13 10.35 43.08
N VAL A 547 -7.73 11.06 42.14
CA VAL A 547 -8.33 10.46 40.93
C VAL A 547 -7.27 9.77 40.07
N ILE A 548 -6.10 10.40 39.88
CA ILE A 548 -4.96 9.80 39.15
C ILE A 548 -4.50 8.51 39.85
N PHE A 549 -4.29 8.55 41.16
CA PHE A 549 -3.81 7.38 41.91
C PHE A 549 -4.82 6.23 41.93
N GLU A 550 -6.10 6.50 42.21
CA GLU A 550 -7.14 5.45 42.23
C GLU A 550 -7.29 4.80 40.86
N THR A 551 -7.30 5.61 39.79
CA THR A 551 -7.36 5.09 38.42
C THR A 551 -6.13 4.25 38.07
N LEU A 552 -4.95 4.67 38.52
CA LEU A 552 -3.70 3.94 38.34
C LEU A 552 -3.72 2.59 39.06
N ASP A 553 -4.13 2.56 40.33
CA ASP A 553 -4.18 1.31 41.11
C ASP A 553 -5.18 0.33 40.51
N ASP A 554 -6.37 0.80 40.11
CA ASP A 554 -7.38 -0.01 39.42
C ASP A 554 -6.84 -0.58 38.10
N LEU A 555 -6.15 0.24 37.30
CA LEU A 555 -5.56 -0.19 36.03
C LEU A 555 -4.49 -1.26 36.24
N VAL A 556 -3.56 -1.04 37.17
CA VAL A 556 -2.49 -1.99 37.49
C VAL A 556 -3.07 -3.29 38.04
N CYS A 557 -4.10 -3.24 38.88
CA CYS A 557 -4.80 -4.41 39.38
C CYS A 557 -5.50 -5.18 38.26
N ASP A 558 -6.24 -4.51 37.37
CA ASP A 558 -6.92 -5.13 36.21
C ASP A 558 -5.91 -5.86 35.31
N ILE A 559 -4.79 -5.22 34.98
CA ILE A 559 -3.75 -5.82 34.15
C ILE A 559 -3.09 -7.00 34.86
N ALA A 560 -2.72 -6.85 36.13
CA ALA A 560 -2.10 -7.92 36.90
C ALA A 560 -3.01 -9.16 36.98
N LEU A 561 -4.32 -8.96 37.19
CA LEU A 561 -5.31 -10.03 37.20
C LEU A 561 -5.43 -10.71 35.83
N LYS A 562 -5.42 -9.95 34.73
CA LYS A 562 -5.46 -10.51 33.37
C LYS A 562 -4.23 -11.37 33.08
N ILE A 563 -3.04 -10.86 33.40
CA ILE A 563 -1.78 -11.60 33.24
C ILE A 563 -1.79 -12.85 34.12
N PHE A 564 -2.19 -12.73 35.39
CA PHE A 564 -2.27 -13.86 36.31
C PHE A 564 -3.24 -14.94 35.80
N ASN A 565 -4.42 -14.56 35.30
CA ASN A 565 -5.41 -15.49 34.78
C ASN A 565 -4.93 -16.21 33.51
N GLN A 566 -4.13 -15.56 32.67
CA GLN A 566 -3.59 -16.16 31.44
C GLN A 566 -2.33 -17.00 31.68
N GLN A 567 -1.47 -16.60 32.63
CA GLN A 567 -0.09 -17.10 32.72
C GLN A 567 0.26 -17.69 34.10
N GLY A 568 -0.57 -17.49 35.12
CA GLY A 568 -0.35 -17.99 36.49
C GLY A 568 0.71 -17.24 37.29
N HIS A 569 1.24 -16.12 36.76
CA HIS A 569 2.27 -15.31 37.42
C HIS A 569 1.70 -13.97 37.89
N ASP A 570 1.92 -13.64 39.16
CA ASP A 570 1.61 -12.31 39.68
C ASP A 570 2.73 -11.34 39.29
N MET A 571 2.39 -10.40 38.41
CA MET A 571 3.30 -9.35 37.93
C MET A 571 2.96 -7.98 38.54
N LYS A 572 2.08 -7.89 39.54
CA LYS A 572 1.60 -6.62 40.11
C LYS A 572 2.76 -5.72 40.51
N THR A 573 3.74 -6.21 41.28
CA THR A 573 4.89 -5.41 41.73
C THR A 573 5.71 -4.87 40.56
N LEU A 574 5.92 -5.67 39.51
CA LEU A 574 6.65 -5.22 38.32
C LEU A 574 5.90 -4.11 37.58
N LEU A 575 4.58 -4.25 37.43
CA LEU A 575 3.73 -3.23 36.84
C LEU A 575 3.76 -1.94 37.66
N GLN A 576 3.71 -2.04 38.99
CA GLN A 576 3.85 -0.91 39.89
C GLN A 576 5.20 -0.21 39.70
N ASP A 577 6.30 -0.96 39.56
CA ASP A 577 7.64 -0.41 39.37
C ASP A 577 7.74 0.46 38.11
N PHE A 578 7.10 0.08 37.00
CA PHE A 578 7.10 0.90 35.78
C PHE A 578 6.46 2.28 36.00
N TRP A 579 5.41 2.34 36.80
CA TRP A 579 4.74 3.59 37.15
C TRP A 579 5.49 4.36 38.23
N ARG A 580 6.09 3.69 39.23
CA ARG A 580 6.98 4.33 40.21
C ARG A 580 8.09 5.10 39.52
N GLU A 581 8.72 4.49 38.52
CA GLU A 581 9.76 5.16 37.72
C GLU A 581 9.22 6.39 36.97
N ALA A 582 8.08 6.26 36.28
CA ALA A 582 7.49 7.36 35.51
C ALA A 582 7.16 8.58 36.40
N PHE A 583 6.50 8.35 37.55
CA PHE A 583 6.15 9.44 38.47
C PHE A 583 7.37 10.10 39.12
N ASP A 584 8.42 9.32 39.42
CA ASP A 584 9.68 9.85 39.98
C ASP A 584 10.39 10.80 39.01
N VAL A 585 10.46 10.42 37.72
CA VAL A 585 11.10 11.26 36.70
C VAL A 585 10.24 12.46 36.28
N TRP A 586 8.91 12.35 36.28
CA TRP A 586 8.04 13.52 36.06
C TRP A 586 8.16 14.55 37.19
N LEU A 587 8.28 14.11 38.44
CA LEU A 587 8.57 15.02 39.55
C LEU A 587 9.92 15.71 39.33
N THR A 588 10.95 14.94 38.93
CA THR A 588 12.28 15.47 38.63
C THR A 588 12.24 16.53 37.51
N GLU A 589 11.53 16.29 36.41
CA GLU A 589 11.39 17.26 35.32
C GLU A 589 10.63 18.52 35.75
N SER A 590 9.58 18.37 36.56
CA SER A 590 8.84 19.51 37.13
C SER A 590 9.74 20.35 38.05
N GLU A 591 10.58 19.72 38.88
CA GLU A 591 11.55 20.39 39.73
C GLU A 591 12.61 21.12 38.89
N TRP A 592 13.16 20.47 37.86
CA TRP A 592 14.11 21.08 36.92
C TRP A 592 13.53 22.32 36.24
N SER A 593 12.30 22.24 35.75
CA SER A 593 11.60 23.37 35.14
C SER A 593 11.46 24.55 36.11
N ARG A 594 11.01 24.29 37.36
CA ARG A 594 10.80 25.32 38.38
C ARG A 594 12.09 26.03 38.79
N ILE A 595 13.19 25.30 38.93
CA ILE A 595 14.50 25.87 39.30
C ILE A 595 15.35 26.29 38.09
N LYS A 596 14.83 26.12 36.86
CA LYS A 596 15.53 26.34 35.59
C LYS A 596 16.86 25.60 35.53
N HIS A 597 16.87 24.37 36.05
CA HIS A 597 18.02 23.49 35.97
C HIS A 597 18.30 23.12 34.52
N ALA A 598 19.57 23.16 34.14
CA ALA A 598 20.02 22.74 32.82
C ALA A 598 20.87 21.47 32.99
N PRO A 599 20.25 20.28 32.89
CA PRO A 599 20.95 19.02 33.11
C PRO A 599 22.04 18.80 32.05
N SER A 600 22.98 17.91 32.33
CA SER A 600 23.87 17.39 31.28
C SER A 600 23.06 16.53 30.29
N ILE A 601 23.57 16.33 29.06
CA ILE A 601 22.89 15.46 28.07
C ILE A 601 22.68 14.04 28.61
N ASP A 602 23.68 13.48 29.30
CA ASP A 602 23.57 12.13 29.88
C ASP A 602 22.55 12.06 31.01
N GLU A 603 22.44 13.12 31.82
CA GLU A 603 21.45 13.23 32.88
C GLU A 603 20.04 13.39 32.33
N TYR A 604 19.87 14.27 31.34
CA TYR A 604 18.63 14.44 30.62
C TYR A 604 18.16 13.13 30.00
N LEU A 605 19.03 12.43 29.26
CA LEU A 605 18.64 11.18 28.61
C LEU A 605 18.25 10.08 29.62
N ARG A 606 18.82 10.05 30.84
CA ARG A 606 18.36 9.09 31.87
C ARG A 606 16.95 9.38 32.36
N VAL A 607 16.59 10.66 32.51
CA VAL A 607 15.28 11.10 33.01
C VAL A 607 14.25 11.12 31.88
N GLY A 608 14.54 11.84 30.79
CA GLY A 608 13.65 12.03 29.66
C GLY A 608 13.23 10.72 28.98
N THR A 609 14.14 9.76 28.89
CA THR A 609 13.81 8.44 28.30
C THR A 609 12.79 7.66 29.14
N LEU A 610 12.69 7.93 30.44
CA LEU A 610 11.67 7.34 31.32
C LEU A 610 10.41 8.20 31.39
N SER A 611 10.51 9.53 31.24
CA SER A 611 9.36 10.45 31.32
C SER A 611 8.40 10.31 30.14
N ILE A 612 8.90 9.85 28.98
CA ILE A 612 8.04 9.46 27.85
C ILE A 612 7.14 8.24 28.15
N ALA A 613 7.37 7.54 29.27
CA ALA A 613 6.51 6.50 29.86
C ALA A 613 6.19 5.27 28.98
N ILE A 614 7.04 4.95 28.01
CA ILE A 614 6.89 3.75 27.16
C ILE A 614 6.83 2.47 27.99
N GLN A 615 7.63 2.39 29.06
CA GLN A 615 7.64 1.26 29.99
C GLN A 615 6.27 1.03 30.66
N ALA A 616 5.54 2.10 30.99
CA ALA A 616 4.23 2.02 31.62
C ALA A 616 3.11 1.77 30.59
N MET A 617 3.28 2.26 29.35
CA MET A 617 2.28 2.11 28.29
C MET A 617 2.30 0.74 27.59
N TYR A 618 3.49 0.27 27.18
CA TYR A 618 3.59 -0.85 26.24
C TYR A 618 4.05 -2.16 26.87
N LEU A 619 4.93 -2.13 27.88
CA LEU A 619 5.41 -3.38 28.50
C LEU A 619 4.29 -4.20 29.17
N PRO A 620 3.29 -3.61 29.86
CA PRO A 620 2.18 -4.40 30.39
C PRO A 620 1.43 -5.18 29.30
N ALA A 621 1.26 -4.58 28.13
CA ALA A 621 0.64 -5.22 26.96
C ALA A 621 1.53 -6.32 26.38
N CYS A 622 2.85 -6.11 26.34
CA CYS A 622 3.82 -7.13 25.97
C CYS A 622 3.78 -8.35 26.90
N TYR A 623 3.73 -8.13 28.21
CA TYR A 623 3.61 -9.21 29.18
C TYR A 623 2.28 -9.95 29.04
N LEU A 624 1.17 -9.27 28.75
CA LEU A 624 -0.10 -9.94 28.46
C LEU A 624 0.02 -10.82 27.19
N ALA A 625 0.56 -10.26 26.11
CA ALA A 625 0.65 -10.94 24.82
C ALA A 625 1.60 -12.14 24.83
N SER A 626 2.69 -12.10 25.61
CA SER A 626 3.64 -13.21 25.72
C SER A 626 4.39 -13.22 27.06
N PRO A 627 4.34 -14.33 27.84
CA PRO A 627 4.99 -14.46 29.15
C PRO A 627 6.51 -14.53 29.08
N LYS A 628 7.08 -14.83 27.91
CA LYS A 628 8.51 -15.07 27.75
C LYS A 628 9.27 -13.75 27.85
N HIS A 629 9.75 -13.43 29.06
CA HIS A 629 10.60 -12.26 29.27
C HIS A 629 11.85 -12.35 28.37
N PRO A 630 12.16 -11.29 27.61
CA PRO A 630 13.40 -11.26 26.83
C PRO A 630 14.63 -11.39 27.71
N GLN A 631 15.61 -12.24 27.40
CA GLN A 631 16.84 -12.24 28.22
C GLN A 631 17.46 -10.84 28.16
N SER A 632 17.54 -10.15 29.31
CA SER A 632 18.23 -8.87 29.35
C SER A 632 19.73 -9.15 29.27
N SER A 633 20.44 -8.44 28.39
CA SER A 633 21.89 -8.49 28.40
C SER A 633 22.39 -8.06 29.79
N SER A 634 23.24 -8.91 30.37
CA SER A 634 23.94 -8.78 31.66
C SER A 634 23.65 -7.49 32.44
N GLY A 635 22.63 -7.53 33.32
CA GLY A 635 22.47 -6.57 34.42
C GLY A 635 21.58 -5.34 34.17
N THR A 636 20.79 -5.27 33.09
CA THR A 636 19.91 -4.12 32.83
C THR A 636 18.41 -4.46 32.91
N ARG A 637 17.58 -3.54 33.45
CA ARG A 637 16.12 -3.71 33.67
C ARG A 637 15.32 -3.81 32.36
N TYR A 638 15.75 -3.11 31.31
CA TYR A 638 15.06 -3.06 30.02
C TYR A 638 15.83 -3.75 28.91
N SER A 639 15.10 -4.49 28.06
CA SER A 639 15.64 -5.12 26.86
C SER A 639 16.23 -4.09 25.88
N LYS A 640 17.10 -4.53 24.96
CA LYS A 640 17.68 -3.65 23.94
C LYS A 640 16.60 -2.96 23.09
N ILE A 641 15.58 -3.71 22.64
CA ILE A 641 14.48 -3.17 21.82
C ILE A 641 13.68 -2.11 22.59
N THR A 642 13.42 -2.32 23.87
CA THR A 642 12.70 -1.35 24.71
C THR A 642 13.49 -0.07 24.88
N LYS A 643 14.80 -0.15 25.16
CA LYS A 643 15.67 1.04 25.27
C LYS A 643 15.73 1.85 23.97
N LEU A 644 15.86 1.15 22.83
CA LEU A 644 15.86 1.79 21.52
C LEU A 644 14.54 2.52 21.29
N LEU A 645 13.41 1.88 21.59
CA LEU A 645 12.09 2.50 21.49
C LEU A 645 11.98 3.76 22.36
N MET A 646 12.30 3.65 23.65
CA MET A 646 12.21 4.78 24.59
C MET A 646 13.05 5.98 24.15
N LEU A 647 14.30 5.72 23.69
CA LEU A 647 15.19 6.76 23.16
C LEU A 647 14.62 7.38 21.89
N SER A 648 14.15 6.56 20.94
CA SER A 648 13.56 7.05 19.70
C SER A 648 12.33 7.91 19.95
N THR A 649 11.42 7.49 20.83
CA THR A 649 10.20 8.25 21.12
C THR A 649 10.49 9.56 21.83
N ARG A 650 11.47 9.59 22.75
CA ARG A 650 11.90 10.82 23.42
C ARG A 650 12.48 11.82 22.44
N LEU A 651 13.41 11.37 21.60
CA LEU A 651 14.08 12.23 20.60
C LEU A 651 13.11 12.74 19.51
N LEU A 652 12.13 11.92 19.11
CA LEU A 652 11.06 12.35 18.20
C LEU A 652 10.23 13.48 18.81
N ASN A 653 9.85 13.35 20.08
CA ASN A 653 9.12 14.40 20.78
C ASN A 653 9.97 15.68 20.89
N ASP A 654 11.23 15.57 21.31
CA ASP A 654 12.12 16.71 21.53
C ASP A 654 12.28 17.60 20.28
N ILE A 655 12.44 16.99 19.09
CA ILE A 655 12.55 17.73 17.82
C ILE A 655 11.29 18.56 17.55
N GLN A 656 10.12 18.08 17.94
CA GLN A 656 8.85 18.75 17.65
C GLN A 656 8.41 19.72 18.75
N SER A 657 8.79 19.48 19.99
CA SER A 657 8.31 20.23 21.16
C SER A 657 9.27 21.34 21.62
N TYR A 658 10.55 21.33 21.19
CA TYR A 658 11.58 22.20 21.77
C TYR A 658 11.22 23.69 21.80
N GLU A 659 10.55 24.21 20.76
CA GLU A 659 10.19 25.64 20.73
C GLU A 659 9.17 26.02 21.81
N LYS A 660 8.21 25.13 22.09
CA LYS A 660 7.22 25.32 23.16
C LYS A 660 7.94 25.18 24.50
N GLU A 661 8.64 24.07 24.69
CA GLU A 661 9.33 23.75 25.94
C GLU A 661 10.36 24.81 26.34
N MET A 662 11.13 25.34 25.39
CA MET A 662 12.07 26.43 25.64
C MET A 662 11.37 27.71 26.15
N LYS A 663 10.18 28.04 25.63
CA LYS A 663 9.39 29.20 26.10
C LYS A 663 8.90 28.98 27.53
N ASP A 664 8.58 27.74 27.87
CA ASP A 664 8.16 27.31 29.19
C ASP A 664 9.36 27.12 30.17
N GLY A 665 10.59 27.34 29.69
CA GLY A 665 11.81 27.26 30.49
C GLY A 665 12.34 25.83 30.70
N LYS A 666 11.83 24.87 29.92
CA LYS A 666 12.28 23.48 29.88
C LYS A 666 13.34 23.30 28.78
N LEU A 667 14.42 22.60 29.11
CA LEU A 667 15.50 22.31 28.16
C LEU A 667 15.47 20.82 27.79
N ASN A 668 15.15 20.53 26.53
CA ASN A 668 15.23 19.19 25.96
C ASN A 668 16.52 18.98 25.15
N MET A 669 16.64 17.88 24.42
CA MET A 669 17.86 17.55 23.67
C MET A 669 18.32 18.64 22.70
N VAL A 670 17.41 19.36 22.05
CA VAL A 670 17.76 20.38 21.04
C VAL A 670 18.57 21.52 21.68
N PRO A 671 18.06 22.29 22.66
CA PRO A 671 18.83 23.34 23.31
C PRO A 671 19.96 22.82 24.21
N LEU A 672 19.87 21.60 24.75
CA LEU A 672 20.98 21.00 25.50
C LEU A 672 22.18 20.70 24.60
N TYR A 673 21.94 20.22 23.37
CA TYR A 673 23.00 20.02 22.38
C TYR A 673 23.66 21.34 21.98
N LEU A 674 22.88 22.38 21.71
CA LEU A 674 23.40 23.74 21.44
C LEU A 674 24.30 24.24 22.57
N LYS A 675 23.87 24.03 23.81
CA LYS A 675 24.64 24.45 24.99
C LYS A 675 25.96 23.68 25.10
N ALA A 676 25.98 22.41 24.76
CA ALA A 676 27.18 21.58 24.76
C ALA A 676 28.11 21.88 23.55
N ASN A 677 27.58 22.44 22.47
CA ASN A 677 28.29 22.71 21.22
C ASN A 677 28.06 24.17 20.78
N PRO A 678 28.79 25.15 21.33
CA PRO A 678 28.53 26.57 21.10
C PRO A 678 28.68 27.06 19.65
N GLU A 679 29.35 26.28 18.79
CA GLU A 679 29.50 26.59 17.36
C GLU A 679 28.34 26.07 16.50
N ALA A 680 27.47 25.22 17.05
CA ALA A 680 26.33 24.63 16.34
C ALA A 680 25.13 25.58 16.31
N ASN A 681 24.32 25.49 15.25
CA ASN A 681 23.00 26.11 15.17
C ASN A 681 21.87 25.10 15.46
N ILE A 682 20.62 25.57 15.43
CA ILE A 682 19.44 24.73 15.73
C ILE A 682 19.34 23.59 14.71
N GLU A 683 19.60 23.89 13.44
CA GLU A 683 19.57 22.92 12.35
C GLU A 683 20.62 21.81 12.53
N ASP A 684 21.83 22.14 12.99
CA ASP A 684 22.89 21.18 13.33
C ASP A 684 22.45 20.27 14.49
N SER A 685 21.75 20.84 15.47
CA SER A 685 21.22 20.10 16.63
C SER A 685 20.13 19.12 16.21
N ILE A 686 19.20 19.57 15.36
CA ILE A 686 18.14 18.73 14.80
C ILE A 686 18.75 17.63 13.93
N ALA A 687 19.70 17.96 13.05
CA ALA A 687 20.37 16.99 12.19
C ALA A 687 21.13 15.92 13.00
N TYR A 688 21.79 16.32 14.08
CA TYR A 688 22.44 15.40 15.01
C TYR A 688 21.45 14.40 15.65
N ILE A 689 20.30 14.90 16.10
CA ILE A 689 19.26 14.06 16.71
C ILE A 689 18.63 13.15 15.65
N GLN A 690 18.33 13.66 14.45
CA GLN A 690 17.80 12.87 13.33
C GLN A 690 18.74 11.73 12.91
N ASN A 691 20.05 11.96 12.87
CA ASN A 691 21.03 10.91 12.58
C ASN A 691 21.04 9.81 13.66
N LYS A 692 20.90 10.18 14.93
CA LYS A 692 20.75 9.20 16.03
C LYS A 692 19.45 8.42 15.90
N LEU A 693 18.33 9.10 15.61
CA LEU A 693 17.02 8.49 15.40
C LEU A 693 17.07 7.44 14.30
N GLU A 694 17.58 7.80 13.13
CA GLU A 694 17.71 6.88 12.00
C GLU A 694 18.52 5.63 12.39
N ARG A 695 19.62 5.80 13.14
CA ARG A 695 20.42 4.67 13.63
C ARG A 695 19.65 3.79 14.62
N PHE A 696 18.88 4.37 15.54
CA PHE A 696 18.07 3.61 16.50
C PHE A 696 16.92 2.87 15.83
N GLU A 697 16.27 3.50 14.85
CA GLU A 697 15.22 2.90 14.03
C GLU A 697 15.73 1.70 13.25
N LYS A 698 16.88 1.81 12.56
CA LYS A 698 17.51 0.69 11.85
C LYS A 698 17.85 -0.47 12.78
N GLN A 699 18.34 -0.19 14.00
CA GLN A 699 18.60 -1.23 15.01
C GLN A 699 17.33 -1.88 15.54
N LEU A 700 16.26 -1.11 15.73
CA LEU A 700 14.95 -1.64 16.14
C LEU A 700 14.34 -2.50 15.03
N LEU A 701 14.45 -2.06 13.77
CA LEU A 701 14.04 -2.83 12.60
C LEU A 701 14.81 -4.15 12.50
N GLU A 702 16.12 -4.15 12.73
CA GLU A 702 16.92 -5.38 12.77
C GLU A 702 16.40 -6.40 13.80
N ILE A 703 16.06 -5.95 15.01
CA ILE A 703 15.53 -6.85 16.05
C ILE A 703 14.10 -7.32 15.69
N THR A 704 13.29 -6.45 15.10
CA THR A 704 11.87 -6.76 14.80
C THR A 704 11.69 -7.62 13.56
N MET A 705 12.58 -7.51 12.57
CA MET A 705 12.46 -8.19 11.26
C MET A 705 13.25 -9.49 11.16
N VAL A 706 14.09 -9.83 12.15
CA VAL A 706 14.91 -11.04 12.08
C VAL A 706 14.59 -11.98 13.24
N ASP A 707 14.40 -13.26 12.93
CA ASP A 707 14.12 -14.32 13.92
C ASP A 707 15.40 -14.99 14.45
N SER A 708 16.55 -14.38 14.19
CA SER A 708 17.83 -14.76 14.77
C SER A 708 17.87 -14.34 16.24
N ASN A 709 17.76 -15.34 17.11
CA ASN A 709 17.80 -15.30 18.58
C ASN A 709 16.42 -15.26 19.21
N ALA A 710 16.10 -16.33 19.94
CA ALA A 710 14.93 -16.49 20.81
C ALA A 710 14.89 -15.50 22.00
N GLU A 711 15.60 -14.38 21.89
CA GLU A 711 15.70 -13.36 22.94
C GLU A 711 14.46 -12.50 23.04
N VAL A 712 13.69 -12.24 21.97
CA VAL A 712 12.48 -11.38 22.04
C VAL A 712 11.29 -12.08 21.36
N PRO A 713 10.14 -12.25 22.04
CA PRO A 713 8.93 -12.83 21.43
C PRO A 713 8.43 -12.02 20.23
N LYS A 714 7.80 -12.68 19.25
CA LYS A 714 7.25 -12.03 18.04
C LYS A 714 6.19 -10.98 18.40
N GLU A 715 5.38 -11.24 19.41
CA GLU A 715 4.36 -10.32 19.91
C GLU A 715 5.00 -9.03 20.45
N TRP A 716 6.11 -9.16 21.19
CA TRP A 716 6.86 -8.00 21.70
C TRP A 716 7.45 -7.19 20.55
N LYS A 717 8.04 -7.85 19.54
CA LYS A 717 8.57 -7.18 18.33
C LYS A 717 7.47 -6.35 17.64
N GLN A 718 6.28 -6.94 17.46
CA GLN A 718 5.14 -6.26 16.84
C GLN A 718 4.63 -5.08 17.67
N ILE A 719 4.50 -5.23 18.99
CA ILE A 719 4.04 -4.15 19.87
C ILE A 719 5.06 -2.99 19.89
N HIS A 720 6.36 -3.27 19.92
CA HIS A 720 7.38 -2.22 19.88
C HIS A 720 7.42 -1.50 18.53
N LEU A 721 7.27 -2.23 17.41
CA LEU A 721 7.17 -1.60 16.10
C LEU A 721 5.89 -0.76 16.00
N CYS A 722 4.78 -1.22 16.57
CA CYS A 722 3.52 -0.48 16.63
C CYS A 722 3.70 0.84 17.39
N ALA A 723 4.38 0.80 18.53
CA ALA A 723 4.72 1.99 19.30
C ALA A 723 5.58 2.97 18.49
N LEU A 724 6.67 2.49 17.89
CA LEU A 724 7.57 3.33 17.09
C LEU A 724 6.79 4.02 15.95
N LYS A 725 5.96 3.26 15.23
CA LYS A 725 5.16 3.81 14.14
C LYS A 725 4.14 4.85 14.61
N GLY A 726 3.50 4.57 15.74
CA GLY A 726 2.58 5.51 16.39
C GLY A 726 3.25 6.84 16.72
N PHE A 727 4.42 6.81 17.36
CA PHE A 727 5.19 8.02 17.68
C PHE A 727 5.73 8.74 16.45
N GLN A 728 6.19 8.00 15.43
CA GLN A 728 6.60 8.58 14.16
C GLN A 728 5.42 9.33 13.52
N MET A 729 4.24 8.75 13.47
CA MET A 729 3.06 9.46 12.96
C MET A 729 2.73 10.72 13.76
N LEU A 730 2.89 10.69 15.09
CA LEU A 730 2.63 11.85 15.95
C LEU A 730 3.65 12.98 15.80
N PHE A 731 4.91 12.68 15.45
CA PHE A 731 6.04 13.61 15.58
C PHE A 731 6.95 13.73 14.35
N ASN A 732 6.66 13.08 13.22
CA ASN A 732 7.56 13.08 12.05
C ASN A 732 7.62 14.43 11.32
N THR A 733 6.50 15.10 11.10
CA THR A 733 6.44 16.38 10.35
C THR A 733 5.93 17.55 11.18
N PHE A 734 5.09 17.27 12.16
CA PHE A 734 4.55 18.23 13.11
C PHE A 734 4.10 17.45 14.35
N ASN A 735 3.91 18.13 15.47
CA ASN A 735 3.31 17.54 16.66
C ASN A 735 1.79 17.37 16.45
N ALA A 736 1.39 16.25 15.84
CA ALA A 736 -0.01 15.95 15.54
C ALA A 736 -0.84 15.67 16.79
N PHE A 737 -0.18 15.17 17.84
CA PHE A 737 -0.80 14.91 19.14
C PHE A 737 -1.36 16.19 19.75
N ASP A 738 -0.66 17.31 19.57
CA ASP A 738 -1.04 18.64 20.09
C ASP A 738 -2.01 19.40 19.22
N SER A 739 -2.39 18.85 18.06
CA SER A 739 -3.36 19.46 17.18
C SER A 739 -4.77 18.91 17.41
N PRO A 740 -5.77 19.77 17.71
CA PRO A 740 -7.15 19.33 17.93
C PRO A 740 -7.84 18.79 16.66
N THR A 741 -7.23 19.00 15.48
CA THR A 741 -7.85 18.63 14.20
C THR A 741 -6.96 17.77 13.31
N ALA A 742 -5.65 17.67 13.56
CA ALA A 742 -4.74 17.04 12.62
C ALA A 742 -5.06 15.56 12.33
N LEU A 743 -5.48 14.81 13.35
CA LEU A 743 -5.80 13.38 13.20
C LEU A 743 -7.30 13.12 13.06
N LEU A 744 -8.14 14.16 13.08
CA LEU A 744 -9.60 13.97 13.09
C LEU A 744 -10.08 13.26 11.82
N GLN A 745 -9.52 13.62 10.66
CA GLN A 745 -9.86 12.97 9.40
C GLN A 745 -9.39 11.51 9.38
N ASP A 746 -8.17 11.25 9.82
CA ASP A 746 -7.59 9.90 9.88
C ASP A 746 -8.36 8.98 10.82
N ILE A 747 -8.73 9.47 12.01
CA ILE A 747 -9.59 8.76 12.97
C ILE A 747 -10.97 8.48 12.36
N THR A 748 -11.51 9.45 11.62
CA THR A 748 -12.81 9.32 10.96
C THR A 748 -12.77 8.25 9.88
N MET A 749 -11.75 8.25 9.03
CA MET A 749 -11.52 7.25 7.98
C MET A 749 -11.25 5.85 8.56
N ALA A 750 -10.51 5.77 9.67
CA ALA A 750 -10.17 4.51 10.31
C ALA A 750 -11.39 3.83 10.94
N PHE A 751 -12.24 4.59 11.65
CA PHE A 751 -13.25 4.02 12.55
C PHE A 751 -14.69 4.20 12.08
N TYR A 752 -15.01 5.27 11.34
CA TYR A 752 -16.41 5.65 11.12
C TYR A 752 -16.83 5.62 9.65
N GLU A 753 -15.99 6.10 8.74
CA GLU A 753 -16.34 6.17 7.32
C GLU A 753 -16.30 4.77 6.67
N PRO A 754 -17.35 4.37 5.93
CA PRO A 754 -17.30 3.15 5.13
C PRO A 754 -16.30 3.33 3.97
N LEU A 755 -15.83 2.21 3.40
CA LEU A 755 -14.96 2.22 2.22
C LEU A 755 -15.65 2.96 1.05
N ALA A 756 -14.92 3.87 0.41
CA ALA A 756 -15.36 4.56 -0.80
C ALA A 756 -15.12 3.66 -2.02
N MET A 757 -16.12 2.83 -2.35
CA MET A 757 -16.04 1.91 -3.48
C MET A 757 -16.72 2.49 -4.72
N ASP A 758 -16.14 2.24 -5.88
CA ASP A 758 -16.77 2.60 -7.16
C ASP A 758 -18.12 1.90 -7.34
N SER A 759 -19.09 2.62 -7.91
CA SER A 759 -20.47 2.14 -8.08
C SER A 759 -20.60 0.83 -8.87
N GLN A 760 -19.64 0.50 -9.74
CA GLN A 760 -19.56 -0.79 -10.43
C GLN A 760 -19.20 -1.94 -9.47
N ARG A 761 -18.35 -1.72 -8.46
CA ARG A 761 -18.03 -2.71 -7.41
C ARG A 761 -19.17 -2.96 -6.44
N MET A 762 -20.05 -1.97 -6.26
CA MET A 762 -21.26 -2.14 -5.45
C MET A 762 -22.32 -3.05 -6.10
N LEU A 763 -22.27 -3.25 -7.43
CA LEU A 763 -23.25 -4.06 -8.18
C LEU A 763 -22.87 -5.55 -8.30
N LEU A 764 -21.64 -5.92 -7.96
CA LEU A 764 -21.13 -7.29 -8.08
C LEU A 764 -21.87 -8.39 -7.30
N PRO A 765 -22.54 -8.14 -6.15
CA PRO A 765 -23.36 -9.17 -5.52
C PRO A 765 -24.52 -9.66 -6.40
N THR A 766 -24.86 -8.94 -7.47
CA THR A 766 -26.06 -9.18 -8.29
C THR A 766 -25.79 -9.82 -9.66
N PHE A 767 -24.56 -9.77 -10.18
CA PHE A 767 -24.28 -10.23 -11.55
C PHE A 767 -23.83 -11.70 -11.65
N VAL A 768 -23.17 -12.25 -10.63
CA VAL A 768 -22.69 -13.65 -10.65
C VAL A 768 -23.84 -14.66 -10.51
N LEU A 769 -24.96 -14.28 -9.91
CA LEU A 769 -26.15 -15.14 -9.81
C LEU A 769 -26.93 -15.28 -11.13
N ASN A 770 -26.84 -14.31 -12.05
CA ASN A 770 -27.60 -14.35 -13.30
C ASN A 770 -26.85 -15.05 -14.46
N ALA A 771 -25.53 -15.21 -14.36
CA ALA A 771 -24.73 -15.91 -15.38
C ALA A 771 -24.85 -17.45 -15.27
N HIS A 772 -25.06 -17.98 -14.06
CA HIS A 772 -25.24 -19.43 -13.87
C HIS A 772 -26.62 -19.95 -14.26
N GLU A 773 -27.64 -19.08 -14.34
CA GLU A 773 -28.97 -19.46 -14.83
C GLU A 773 -29.09 -19.39 -16.37
N SER A 774 -28.32 -18.53 -17.05
CA SER A 774 -28.39 -18.41 -18.52
C SER A 774 -27.66 -19.52 -19.29
N ILE A 775 -26.74 -20.25 -18.64
CA ILE A 775 -25.99 -21.36 -19.26
C ILE A 775 -26.78 -22.69 -19.30
N LYS A 776 -27.91 -22.79 -18.56
CA LYS A 776 -28.79 -23.97 -18.61
C LYS A 776 -29.95 -23.90 -19.62
N GLU A 777 -30.20 -22.76 -20.26
CA GLU A 777 -31.34 -22.60 -21.18
C GLU A 777 -31.01 -22.64 -22.68
N ASN A 778 -29.73 -22.75 -23.09
CA ASN A 778 -29.36 -22.72 -24.53
C ASN A 778 -28.63 -23.94 -25.11
N THR A 779 -28.58 -25.07 -24.40
CA THR A 779 -27.97 -26.32 -24.91
C THR A 779 -28.93 -27.53 -24.90
N GLY A 780 -30.21 -27.29 -25.20
CA GLY A 780 -31.24 -28.34 -25.18
C GLY A 780 -32.34 -28.22 -26.23
N ARG A 781 -32.01 -27.86 -27.48
CA ARG A 781 -32.91 -28.06 -28.63
C ARG A 781 -32.14 -28.39 -29.90
N LEU A 782 -31.98 -29.68 -30.16
CA LEU A 782 -32.01 -30.36 -31.46
C LEU A 782 -31.79 -31.85 -31.20
N MET A 783 -32.57 -32.71 -31.86
CA MET A 783 -32.77 -34.16 -31.62
C MET A 783 -33.71 -34.41 -30.41
N ASP A 784 -34.86 -35.06 -30.48
CA ASP A 784 -35.30 -36.16 -31.31
C ASP A 784 -36.85 -36.19 -31.31
N ASP A 785 -37.42 -36.59 -32.43
CA ASP A 785 -38.86 -36.69 -32.68
C ASP A 785 -39.23 -38.17 -32.71
N SER A 786 -39.94 -38.68 -31.71
CA SER A 786 -41.02 -39.67 -31.87
C SER A 786 -41.46 -40.34 -30.56
N SER A 787 -42.77 -40.57 -30.51
CA SER A 787 -43.48 -41.65 -29.81
C SER A 787 -44.10 -41.39 -28.40
N LYS A 788 -45.42 -41.11 -28.45
CA LYS A 788 -46.51 -41.85 -27.76
C LYS A 788 -46.39 -42.07 -26.24
N LYS A 789 -47.24 -41.41 -25.45
CA LYS A 789 -48.56 -41.88 -24.96
C LYS A 789 -49.05 -41.07 -23.75
N GLU A 790 -50.36 -40.84 -23.74
CA GLU A 790 -51.16 -40.26 -22.67
C GLU A 790 -51.04 -41.04 -21.35
N VAL A 791 -50.96 -40.33 -20.22
CA VAL A 791 -51.68 -40.67 -18.98
C VAL A 791 -52.13 -39.39 -18.28
N LYS A 792 -53.45 -39.25 -18.13
CA LYS A 792 -54.13 -38.29 -17.25
C LYS A 792 -53.91 -38.66 -15.78
N THR A 793 -53.59 -37.68 -14.94
CA THR A 793 -54.19 -37.65 -13.59
C THR A 793 -54.29 -36.22 -13.06
N GLN A 794 -55.51 -35.89 -12.62
CA GLN A 794 -55.88 -34.68 -11.89
C GLN A 794 -55.28 -34.66 -10.49
N GLY A 795 -54.91 -33.48 -10.00
CA GLY A 795 -54.62 -33.18 -8.60
C GLY A 795 -54.75 -31.68 -8.36
N GLN A 796 -55.75 -31.31 -7.57
CA GLN A 796 -56.28 -29.97 -7.31
C GLN A 796 -55.41 -29.10 -6.37
N LEU A 797 -55.54 -27.77 -6.55
CA LEU A 797 -55.61 -26.67 -5.55
C LEU A 797 -54.37 -26.49 -4.64
N GLN A 798 -53.76 -25.32 -4.42
CA GLN A 798 -54.30 -23.99 -4.12
C GLN A 798 -53.07 -23.05 -3.98
N GLY A 799 -53.16 -21.76 -4.36
CA GLY A 799 -52.13 -20.78 -3.94
C GLY A 799 -51.90 -19.59 -4.87
N MET A 800 -52.91 -18.74 -4.98
CA MET A 800 -52.93 -17.33 -5.43
C MET A 800 -51.65 -16.70 -6.02
N ASN A 801 -51.75 -16.40 -7.32
CA ASN A 801 -51.12 -15.25 -7.98
C ASN A 801 -51.58 -13.92 -7.36
N GLY A 802 -50.63 -13.02 -7.12
CA GLY A 802 -50.91 -11.63 -6.76
C GLY A 802 -49.72 -10.74 -7.11
N LYS A 803 -49.65 -10.32 -8.37
CA LYS A 803 -48.79 -9.20 -8.82
C LYS A 803 -49.07 -7.97 -7.96
N ILE A 804 -48.04 -7.39 -7.35
CA ILE A 804 -48.12 -6.02 -6.82
C ILE A 804 -47.25 -5.12 -7.70
N VAL A 805 -47.95 -4.25 -8.43
CA VAL A 805 -47.45 -3.11 -9.17
C VAL A 805 -47.15 -2.00 -8.17
N TYR A 806 -45.92 -1.48 -8.14
CA TYR A 806 -45.60 -0.27 -7.39
C TYR A 806 -46.02 0.96 -8.21
N ASN A 807 -46.99 1.71 -7.68
CA ASN A 807 -47.36 3.02 -8.20
C ASN A 807 -47.01 4.11 -7.19
N SER A 808 -46.52 5.22 -7.72
CA SER A 808 -45.97 6.35 -6.96
C SER A 808 -47.06 7.38 -6.62
N ARG A 809 -47.12 7.79 -5.33
CA ARG A 809 -47.21 9.18 -4.82
C ARG A 809 -48.05 9.34 -3.53
N ALA A 810 -47.44 10.13 -2.62
CA ALA A 810 -48.03 11.07 -1.63
C ALA A 810 -48.55 10.42 -0.31
N ILE A 811 -48.34 10.90 0.93
CA ILE A 811 -48.16 12.21 1.65
C ILE A 811 -47.72 11.84 3.11
N PRO A 812 -47.34 12.70 4.11
CA PRO A 812 -46.78 14.07 4.19
C PRO A 812 -45.47 14.24 5.00
N SER A 813 -44.87 15.41 4.77
CA SER A 813 -43.98 16.18 5.66
C SER A 813 -44.27 16.10 7.17
N LYS A 814 -43.25 15.75 7.97
CA LYS A 814 -42.96 16.40 9.27
C LYS A 814 -41.56 16.01 9.79
N ILE A 815 -40.84 17.04 10.22
CA ILE A 815 -39.62 17.02 11.06
C ILE A 815 -38.29 16.78 10.31
N LYS A 816 -37.84 17.83 9.62
CA LYS A 816 -36.43 18.22 9.52
C LYS A 816 -36.34 19.68 9.97
N GLN A 817 -35.69 19.95 11.11
CA GLN A 817 -34.98 21.20 11.43
C GLN A 817 -34.58 21.18 12.91
N SER A 818 -33.32 20.88 13.17
CA SER A 818 -32.61 21.36 14.37
C SER A 818 -31.12 21.26 14.10
N LEU A 819 -30.54 22.29 13.52
CA LEU A 819 -29.15 22.70 13.68
C LEU A 819 -29.04 24.12 13.06
N TYR A 820 -28.45 25.04 13.84
CA TYR A 820 -28.15 26.45 13.54
C TYR A 820 -29.26 27.49 13.68
N TYR A 821 -29.33 28.12 14.87
CA TYR A 821 -29.09 29.55 15.13
C TYR A 821 -29.81 29.99 16.41
N VAL A 822 -29.05 30.35 17.45
CA VAL A 822 -29.49 31.34 18.44
C VAL A 822 -28.35 32.34 18.64
N ARG A 823 -28.61 33.59 18.23
CA ARG A 823 -27.84 34.78 18.61
C ARG A 823 -28.23 35.19 20.05
N PRO A 824 -27.30 35.68 20.88
CA PRO A 824 -27.62 36.26 22.18
C PRO A 824 -27.84 37.78 22.10
N LYS A 825 -28.83 38.30 22.85
CA LYS A 825 -28.92 39.72 23.21
C LYS A 825 -29.11 39.87 24.73
N CYS A 826 -28.06 40.43 25.35
CA CYS A 826 -27.96 41.30 26.53
C CYS A 826 -28.83 41.06 27.79
N LEU A 827 -28.15 40.90 28.93
CA LEU A 827 -28.21 41.84 30.06
C LEU A 827 -26.91 41.78 30.90
N LEU A 828 -26.58 42.93 31.49
CA LEU A 828 -25.29 43.36 32.02
C LEU A 828 -24.95 42.84 33.43
N GLY A 829 -23.65 42.72 33.73
CA GLY A 829 -23.11 42.84 35.09
C GLY A 829 -21.69 42.29 35.31
N LEU A 830 -20.65 43.13 35.10
CA LEU A 830 -19.36 43.24 35.86
C LEU A 830 -18.48 41.95 36.00
N ARG A 831 -17.17 41.88 35.76
CA ARG A 831 -16.00 42.79 35.59
C ARG A 831 -14.92 42.00 34.81
N ARG A 832 -14.11 42.71 33.99
CA ARG A 832 -12.87 42.21 33.34
C ARG A 832 -11.69 42.16 34.34
N PRO A 833 -10.63 41.37 34.06
CA PRO A 833 -9.43 41.88 33.34
C PRO A 833 -9.03 40.97 32.16
N SER A 834 -8.95 41.47 30.92
CA SER A 834 -7.73 41.89 30.17
C SER A 834 -6.88 40.71 29.67
N SER A 835 -6.58 40.47 28.39
CA SER A 835 -6.82 41.10 27.07
C SER A 835 -6.40 39.99 26.05
N CYS A 836 -7.27 39.52 25.15
CA CYS A 836 -7.38 39.92 23.72
C CYS A 836 -6.10 39.72 22.87
N MET A 837 -6.10 39.22 21.63
CA MET A 837 -7.10 38.61 20.72
C MET A 837 -6.39 38.32 19.36
N PHE A 838 -7.05 37.55 18.49
CA PHE A 838 -6.99 37.50 17.00
C PHE A 838 -6.08 36.51 16.26
N LEU A 839 -6.77 35.59 15.56
CA LEU A 839 -6.60 35.13 14.17
C LEU A 839 -5.27 35.52 13.50
N ALA A 840 -4.42 34.52 13.28
CA ALA A 840 -3.38 34.55 12.26
C ALA A 840 -3.72 33.51 11.17
N VAL A 841 -3.82 34.00 9.94
CA VAL A 841 -3.66 33.28 8.68
C VAL A 841 -2.33 32.49 8.74
N PRO A 842 -2.25 31.25 8.22
CA PRO A 842 -1.01 30.47 8.28
C PRO A 842 0.12 31.20 7.52
N PRO A 843 1.35 31.25 8.05
CA PRO A 843 2.47 31.80 7.30
C PRO A 843 2.83 30.86 6.15
N ASN A 844 2.97 31.44 4.97
CA ASN A 844 3.59 30.82 3.81
C ASN A 844 4.99 30.28 4.18
N SER A 845 5.27 29.07 3.69
CA SER A 845 6.58 28.45 3.54
C SER A 845 7.72 29.42 3.17
N PRO A 846 8.94 29.26 3.72
CA PRO A 846 10.14 29.75 3.08
C PRO A 846 10.88 28.61 2.36
N SER A 847 10.93 28.73 1.03
CA SER A 847 12.00 28.16 0.20
C SER A 847 13.26 29.03 0.34
N PRO A 848 14.48 28.47 0.30
CA PRO A 848 15.65 29.18 -0.19
C PRO A 848 15.96 28.74 -1.63
N LEU A 849 15.73 29.67 -2.56
CA LEU A 849 16.20 29.63 -3.94
C LEU A 849 17.73 29.78 -3.99
N LEU A 850 18.33 28.91 -4.80
CA LEU A 850 19.45 29.17 -5.70
C LEU A 850 19.71 30.66 -6.00
N LYS A 851 20.93 31.12 -5.70
CA LYS A 851 21.66 32.16 -6.45
C LYS A 851 23.17 31.99 -6.24
N MET A 852 23.79 31.12 -7.04
CA MET A 852 24.86 31.40 -8.01
C MET A 852 25.33 30.10 -8.65
#